data_AF-A0A969TB26-F1
#
_entry.id   AF-A0A969TB26-F1
#
_cell.length_a   1.000
_cell.length_b   1.000
_cell.length_c   1.000
_cell.angle_alpha   90.00
_cell.angle_beta   90.00
_cell.angle_gamma   90.00
#
_symmetry.space_group_name_H-M   'P 1'
#
loop_
_entity.id
_entity.type
_entity.pdbx_description
1 polymer ?
#
loop_
_entity_poly.entity_id
_entity_poly.type
_entity_poly.pdbx_seq_one_letter_code
_entity_poly.pdbx_strand_id
1 'polypeptide(L)'
;MTFLKYQKNEKQIEDFSSIEWLTTQAVAKHKEGKLEEAIAFYLEAIELDSNQPAWAYGNAITLMAQIDHLNEGLELGEKALKIYPESDAIYRAIGILYEKQQDISNCIQQYQKAIALEPMQPDWLYCNLAKQLLENEQIAEAIKVSSQGIEYYSNFYPLHHTLGQALMADSKCEQAITAYRRVQELNPNLLEIEEKLNLAAYQKNQSEKYLNNYSESELRPISKDTLALETVAQEEENKHTPENEVKVSLNSYKIDDDSNVVNIKLSSISKVEDAVRLIAFFLPQFHPIPENDEWWGKGFTEWTNVTKAKPLFEGHYQPRLPADLGFYDLRLPEVRDAQARLAKQYGIHGFCYYYYWFAGKRLLDRPVDEILSSKHPDLPFCLCWANENWSRRWDGSEHEILIAQDHSFENNKAFAESLIVFMKDERYIKVNGKPLVLIYRANILPEIEKTVELWRNVWRENGIEEVYLCGCLSFGLKASDLLEWGFDAGIQFPPHGVNSKSIPPATLKAPNYKGYLYDFREVVENALKLKIPSNQEKEFLGVITSWDNTARKGNAGNAFLYANPEMYEMWLSGAIEKTNQAYSGDEKLIFINAWNEWAEGTYLEPDRKYGHEYLSATSRALNGVYSWQTAIGLLRHLPFETKEHLSSLLTILKKVVENLEKSLNLMIEQAEKINRTYLFIEDVKFLNWHENPTYLDEPTKNSKISTSGHIQMSGWSFNNKGKEVISLQIVDQNYLIENTAIDIERPDVYDNFQECKYLKTGFTYQIKAKDLLRKKESYYIPIYAFIKNHDDPIEVVNICIKTIQEQSKITGKLKAKIKWYHNHKSILEQITALENNLKENSCHTIDSKDQIDEIEYILNHMSSLSIDLKEFILSKKK
;
A
#
# COMPACT_ATOMS: atom_id res chain seq x y z
N MET A 1 -4.82 29.33 51.22
CA MET A 1 -4.84 29.09 52.69
C MET A 1 -6.10 28.30 53.10
N THR A 2 -6.43 27.20 52.40
CA THR A 2 -7.63 26.38 52.73
C THR A 2 -7.46 24.89 52.37
N PHE A 3 -6.20 24.47 52.17
CA PHE A 3 -5.80 23.07 52.00
C PHE A 3 -4.91 22.69 53.17
N LEU A 4 -4.75 21.38 53.42
CA LEU A 4 -4.05 20.81 54.59
C LEU A 4 -4.65 21.18 55.95
N LYS A 5 -5.60 20.34 56.41
CA LYS A 5 -5.93 20.17 57.83
C LYS A 5 -5.92 18.69 58.19
N TYR A 6 -4.74 18.07 58.12
CA TYR A 6 -4.56 16.68 58.55
C TYR A 6 -4.75 16.56 60.06
N GLN A 7 -5.35 15.45 60.53
CA GLN A 7 -5.66 15.26 61.93
C GLN A 7 -4.42 14.87 62.74
N LYS A 8 -4.07 15.67 63.75
CA LYS A 8 -3.12 15.26 64.80
C LYS A 8 -3.71 14.09 65.58
N ASN A 9 -3.11 12.91 65.47
CA ASN A 9 -3.24 11.84 66.46
C ASN A 9 -2.11 11.97 67.47
N GLU A 10 -2.44 12.23 68.73
CA GLU A 10 -1.44 12.47 69.78
C GLU A 10 -0.81 11.16 70.28
N LYS A 11 0.47 10.94 69.94
CA LYS A 11 1.42 10.20 70.79
C LYS A 11 2.88 10.38 70.35
N GLN A 12 3.77 10.43 71.35
CA GLN A 12 5.23 10.52 71.22
C GLN A 12 5.74 11.73 70.42
N ILE A 13 5.54 12.92 70.99
CA ILE A 13 6.44 14.05 70.74
C ILE A 13 7.65 13.88 71.67
N GLU A 14 8.78 13.44 71.11
CA GLU A 14 10.11 13.58 71.70
C GLU A 14 11.13 13.60 70.53
N ASP A 15 11.80 14.75 70.35
CA ASP A 15 12.99 15.02 69.52
C ASP A 15 13.01 14.68 68.00
N PHE A 16 11.88 14.43 67.34
CA PHE A 16 11.83 14.22 65.87
C PHE A 16 11.39 15.42 65.02
N SER A 17 11.35 16.64 65.58
CA SER A 17 10.99 17.87 64.84
C SER A 17 12.17 18.55 64.12
N SER A 18 13.21 17.80 63.75
CA SER A 18 14.28 18.33 62.91
C SER A 18 13.82 18.40 61.45
N ILE A 19 14.27 19.46 60.76
CA ILE A 19 14.11 19.64 59.31
C ILE A 19 14.63 18.41 58.53
N GLU A 20 15.72 17.81 59.02
CA GLU A 20 16.33 16.60 58.49
C GLU A 20 15.40 15.37 58.62
N TRP A 21 14.64 15.24 59.71
CA TRP A 21 13.64 14.17 59.86
C TRP A 21 12.48 14.36 58.88
N LEU A 22 11.90 15.57 58.80
CA LEU A 22 10.78 15.87 57.89
C LEU A 22 11.14 15.61 56.42
N THR A 23 12.29 16.12 55.97
CA THR A 23 12.78 15.88 54.61
C THR A 23 13.15 14.42 54.36
N THR A 24 13.65 13.69 55.37
CA THR A 24 13.84 12.23 55.29
C THR A 24 12.51 11.48 55.16
N GLN A 25 11.46 11.86 55.92
CA GLN A 25 10.12 11.28 55.77
C GLN A 25 9.56 11.58 54.39
N ALA A 26 9.70 12.81 53.88
CA ALA A 26 9.25 13.17 52.54
C ALA A 26 9.88 12.28 51.45
N VAL A 27 11.18 12.01 51.53
CA VAL A 27 11.89 11.06 50.65
C VAL A 27 11.41 9.62 50.84
N ALA A 28 11.13 9.19 52.07
CA ALA A 28 10.59 7.86 52.34
C ALA A 28 9.17 7.69 51.75
N LYS A 29 8.29 8.69 51.91
CA LYS A 29 6.92 8.67 51.38
C LYS A 29 6.84 8.72 49.87
N HIS A 30 7.74 9.46 49.22
CA HIS A 30 7.91 9.39 47.78
C HIS A 30 8.29 7.96 47.33
N LYS A 31 9.19 7.28 48.05
CA LYS A 31 9.55 5.87 47.76
C LYS A 31 8.43 4.87 48.11
N GLU A 32 7.54 5.18 49.04
CA GLU A 32 6.29 4.43 49.29
C GLU A 32 5.21 4.68 48.22
N GLY A 33 5.43 5.60 47.27
CA GLY A 33 4.43 6.01 46.26
C GLY A 33 3.33 6.94 46.81
N LYS A 34 3.50 7.49 48.00
CA LYS A 34 2.52 8.33 48.72
C LYS A 34 2.84 9.80 48.50
N LEU A 35 2.46 10.29 47.32
CA LEU A 35 2.89 11.59 46.81
C LEU A 35 2.37 12.74 47.68
N GLU A 36 1.13 12.65 48.17
CA GLU A 36 0.49 13.65 49.03
C GLU A 36 1.10 13.70 50.43
N GLU A 37 1.42 12.53 51.04
CA GLU A 37 2.18 12.47 52.30
C GLU A 37 3.58 13.09 52.10
N ALA A 38 4.25 12.81 50.98
CA ALA A 38 5.57 13.35 50.67
C ALA A 38 5.56 14.87 50.48
N ILE A 39 4.59 15.41 49.72
CA ILE A 39 4.40 16.85 49.54
C ILE A 39 4.12 17.53 50.89
N ALA A 40 3.26 16.96 51.73
CA ALA A 40 2.96 17.51 53.05
C ALA A 40 4.22 17.64 53.93
N PHE A 41 5.06 16.61 53.99
CA PHE A 41 6.32 16.66 54.75
C PHE A 41 7.34 17.65 54.18
N TYR A 42 7.42 17.83 52.85
CA TYR A 42 8.25 18.89 52.27
C TYR A 42 7.72 20.30 52.59
N LEU A 43 6.40 20.51 52.52
CA LEU A 43 5.78 21.79 52.85
C LEU A 43 5.95 22.13 54.34
N GLU A 44 5.81 21.16 55.25
CA GLU A 44 6.03 21.37 56.68
C GLU A 44 7.49 21.76 56.98
N ALA A 45 8.47 21.15 56.30
CA ALA A 45 9.87 21.57 56.40
C ALA A 45 10.11 23.00 55.87
N ILE A 46 9.44 23.38 54.77
CA ILE A 46 9.50 24.71 54.16
C ILE A 46 8.81 25.79 55.02
N GLU A 47 7.73 25.45 55.72
CA GLU A 47 7.06 26.36 56.66
C GLU A 47 7.86 26.57 57.97
N LEU A 48 8.61 25.57 58.43
CA LEU A 48 9.44 25.67 59.64
C LEU A 48 10.74 26.48 59.43
N ASP A 49 11.38 26.34 58.27
CA ASP A 49 12.45 27.25 57.83
C ASP A 49 12.41 27.39 56.30
N SER A 50 12.06 28.59 55.83
CA SER A 50 12.03 28.94 54.40
C SER A 50 13.37 28.77 53.69
N ASN A 51 14.50 28.73 54.39
CA ASN A 51 15.83 28.51 53.82
C ASN A 51 16.16 27.02 53.56
N GLN A 52 15.13 26.20 53.30
CA GLN A 52 15.32 24.81 52.87
C GLN A 52 16.18 24.72 51.60
N PRO A 53 17.15 23.79 51.53
CA PRO A 53 17.92 23.55 50.31
C PRO A 53 17.03 23.41 49.08
N ALA A 54 17.46 24.01 47.96
CA ALA A 54 16.67 24.11 46.73
C ALA A 54 16.15 22.75 46.18
N TRP A 55 16.79 21.62 46.53
CA TRP A 55 16.31 20.29 46.17
C TRP A 55 15.00 19.89 46.88
N ALA A 56 14.73 20.39 48.09
CA ALA A 56 13.49 20.13 48.81
C ALA A 56 12.30 20.84 48.12
N TYR A 57 12.51 22.11 47.75
CA TYR A 57 11.58 22.86 46.89
C TYR A 57 11.37 22.15 45.53
N GLY A 58 12.47 21.82 44.82
CA GLY A 58 12.40 21.14 43.52
C GLY A 58 11.65 19.79 43.57
N ASN A 59 11.85 19.00 44.63
CA ASN A 59 11.13 17.75 44.85
C ASN A 59 9.63 18.00 45.12
N ALA A 60 9.27 18.96 45.98
CA ALA A 60 7.87 19.30 46.25
C ALA A 60 7.13 19.77 44.99
N ILE A 61 7.74 20.67 44.23
CA ILE A 61 7.22 21.20 42.94
C ILE A 61 7.05 20.06 41.93
N THR A 62 8.03 19.15 41.82
CA THR A 62 7.96 17.99 40.90
C THR A 62 6.86 17.01 41.31
N LEU A 63 6.66 16.77 42.60
CA LEU A 63 5.58 15.90 43.11
C LEU A 63 4.19 16.53 42.88
N MET A 64 4.05 17.84 43.08
CA MET A 64 2.82 18.58 42.72
C MET A 64 2.48 18.45 41.23
N ALA A 65 3.49 18.42 40.35
CA ALA A 65 3.32 18.16 38.92
C ALA A 65 2.88 16.72 38.59
N GLN A 66 3.16 15.73 39.46
CA GLN A 66 2.72 14.35 39.27
C GLN A 66 1.24 14.15 39.61
N ILE A 67 0.72 14.88 40.61
CA ILE A 67 -0.70 14.86 41.04
C ILE A 67 -1.55 15.98 40.42
N ASP A 68 -1.05 16.65 39.39
CA ASP A 68 -1.70 17.77 38.66
C ASP A 68 -2.12 18.98 39.55
N HIS A 69 -1.45 19.19 40.68
CA HIS A 69 -1.57 20.39 41.53
C HIS A 69 -0.80 21.59 40.95
N LEU A 70 -1.02 21.88 39.66
CA LEU A 70 -0.09 22.68 38.84
C LEU A 70 0.07 24.13 39.32
N ASN A 71 -1.03 24.79 39.70
CA ASN A 71 -1.02 26.18 40.14
C ASN A 71 -0.33 26.38 41.51
N GLU A 72 -0.50 25.41 42.42
CA GLU A 72 0.14 25.44 43.74
C GLU A 72 1.65 25.19 43.62
N GLY A 73 2.05 24.31 42.70
CA GLY A 73 3.45 24.12 42.31
C GLY A 73 4.09 25.38 41.71
N LEU A 74 3.37 26.15 40.88
CA LEU A 74 3.86 27.42 40.35
C LEU A 74 4.01 28.49 41.45
N GLU A 75 3.03 28.61 42.36
CA GLU A 75 3.13 29.54 43.50
C GLU A 75 4.32 29.19 44.43
N LEU A 76 4.61 27.90 44.60
CA LEU A 76 5.78 27.42 45.33
C LEU A 76 7.09 27.69 44.56
N GLY A 77 7.10 27.48 43.25
CA GLY A 77 8.23 27.77 42.37
C GLY A 77 8.61 29.26 42.36
N GLU A 78 7.62 30.14 42.28
CA GLU A 78 7.81 31.59 42.39
C GLU A 78 8.44 32.01 43.73
N LYS A 79 8.08 31.35 44.84
CA LYS A 79 8.70 31.59 46.16
C LYS A 79 10.13 31.07 46.18
N ALA A 80 10.34 29.85 45.67
CA ALA A 80 11.63 29.20 45.62
C ALA A 80 12.66 30.00 44.79
N LEU A 81 12.27 30.55 43.63
CA LEU A 81 13.14 31.40 42.80
C LEU A 81 13.48 32.76 43.44
N LYS A 82 12.67 33.28 44.37
CA LYS A 82 12.99 34.51 45.13
C LYS A 82 14.09 34.26 46.19
N ILE A 83 14.31 33.00 46.58
CA ILE A 83 15.36 32.58 47.53
C ILE A 83 16.58 32.02 46.78
N TYR A 84 16.35 31.25 45.70
CA TYR A 84 17.37 30.55 44.91
C TYR A 84 17.28 30.91 43.41
N PRO A 85 17.56 32.16 43.02
CA PRO A 85 17.39 32.65 41.64
C PRO A 85 18.33 32.00 40.61
N GLU A 86 19.33 31.24 41.06
CA GLU A 86 20.32 30.53 40.25
C GLU A 86 20.25 28.99 40.41
N SER A 87 19.15 28.45 40.97
CA SER A 87 18.99 26.99 41.09
C SER A 87 18.38 26.36 39.83
N ASP A 88 19.21 25.62 39.10
CA ASP A 88 18.82 24.75 37.99
C ASP A 88 17.63 23.83 38.36
N ALA A 89 17.64 23.27 39.57
CA ALA A 89 16.68 22.28 40.04
C ALA A 89 15.28 22.86 40.20
N ILE A 90 15.17 24.14 40.57
CA ILE A 90 13.89 24.83 40.67
C ILE A 90 13.39 25.22 39.27
N TYR A 91 14.25 25.75 38.39
CA TYR A 91 13.86 26.01 36.99
C TYR A 91 13.40 24.73 36.27
N ARG A 92 14.12 23.61 36.45
CA ARG A 92 13.73 22.29 35.93
C ARG A 92 12.37 21.85 36.47
N ALA A 93 12.12 21.97 37.77
CA ALA A 93 10.83 21.57 38.36
C ALA A 93 9.66 22.44 37.89
N ILE A 94 9.88 23.75 37.69
CA ILE A 94 8.88 24.66 37.11
C ILE A 94 8.65 24.37 35.61
N GLY A 95 9.68 23.97 34.86
CA GLY A 95 9.53 23.52 33.48
C GLY A 95 8.60 22.29 33.35
N ILE A 96 8.69 21.32 34.26
CA ILE A 96 7.78 20.16 34.30
C ILE A 96 6.32 20.61 34.52
N LEU A 97 6.08 21.65 35.32
CA LEU A 97 4.73 22.20 35.51
C LEU A 97 4.19 22.83 34.23
N TYR A 98 5.00 23.59 33.49
CA TYR A 98 4.59 24.15 32.21
C TYR A 98 4.43 23.10 31.11
N GLU A 99 5.26 22.05 31.07
CA GLU A 99 5.08 20.87 30.22
C GLU A 99 3.72 20.20 30.50
N LYS A 100 3.36 20.03 31.77
CA LYS A 100 2.05 19.54 32.22
C LYS A 100 0.88 20.46 31.87
N GLN A 101 1.08 21.78 31.88
CA GLN A 101 0.08 22.78 31.47
C GLN A 101 -0.04 22.93 29.94
N GLN A 102 0.85 22.31 29.16
CA GLN A 102 1.01 22.53 27.71
C GLN A 102 1.38 23.99 27.35
N ASP A 103 2.00 24.72 28.28
CA ASP A 103 2.59 26.04 28.02
C ASP A 103 4.02 25.87 27.48
N ILE A 104 4.09 25.55 26.18
CA ILE A 104 5.32 25.26 25.46
C ILE A 104 6.33 26.43 25.59
N SER A 105 5.86 27.68 25.55
CA SER A 105 6.73 28.87 25.60
C SER A 105 7.40 29.04 26.96
N ASN A 106 6.65 28.96 28.06
CA ASN A 106 7.24 29.07 29.39
C ASN A 106 8.05 27.82 29.77
N CYS A 107 7.64 26.62 29.31
CA CYS A 107 8.38 25.37 29.45
C CYS A 107 9.78 25.46 28.85
N ILE A 108 9.89 25.85 27.57
CA ILE A 108 11.17 26.08 26.87
C ILE A 108 12.07 27.05 27.65
N GLN A 109 11.51 28.17 28.11
CA GLN A 109 12.27 29.18 28.85
C GLN A 109 12.88 28.61 30.15
N GLN A 110 12.11 27.86 30.95
CA GLN A 110 12.62 27.34 32.22
C GLN A 110 13.65 26.21 32.00
N TYR A 111 13.41 25.31 31.04
CA TYR A 111 14.36 24.25 30.69
C TYR A 111 15.67 24.79 30.11
N GLN A 112 15.62 25.80 29.23
CA GLN A 112 16.82 26.52 28.76
C GLN A 112 17.56 27.20 29.93
N LYS A 113 16.83 27.82 30.87
CA LYS A 113 17.44 28.48 32.03
C LYS A 113 18.11 27.48 32.98
N ALA A 114 17.55 26.28 33.16
CA ALA A 114 18.18 25.21 33.95
C ALA A 114 19.51 24.73 33.32
N ILE A 115 19.51 24.40 32.01
CA ILE A 115 20.70 23.97 31.28
C ILE A 115 21.78 25.07 31.23
N ALA A 116 21.37 26.34 31.15
CA ALA A 116 22.31 27.48 31.16
C ALA A 116 22.93 27.79 32.54
N LEU A 117 22.39 27.21 33.63
CA LEU A 117 22.95 27.33 34.99
C LEU A 117 23.88 26.16 35.31
N GLU A 118 23.45 24.94 35.01
CA GLU A 118 24.24 23.72 35.19
C GLU A 118 24.00 22.79 33.98
N PRO A 119 25.00 22.61 33.08
CA PRO A 119 24.82 21.79 31.88
C PRO A 119 24.61 20.29 32.14
N MET A 120 25.08 19.72 33.25
CA MET A 120 24.97 18.28 33.53
C MET A 120 23.59 17.88 34.08
N GLN A 121 22.55 18.19 33.31
CA GLN A 121 21.15 17.92 33.60
C GLN A 121 20.76 16.45 33.36
N PRO A 122 19.69 15.94 33.99
CA PRO A 122 19.15 14.61 33.70
C PRO A 122 18.94 14.36 32.20
N ASP A 123 19.21 13.14 31.76
CA ASP A 123 19.18 12.68 30.36
C ASP A 123 17.85 12.99 29.63
N TRP A 124 16.73 12.86 30.33
CA TRP A 124 15.40 13.20 29.83
C TRP A 124 15.16 14.70 29.61
N LEU A 125 15.89 15.60 30.26
CA LEU A 125 15.64 17.04 30.16
C LEU A 125 15.97 17.59 28.77
N TYR A 126 17.14 17.23 28.24
CA TYR A 126 17.54 17.57 26.87
C TYR A 126 16.55 17.00 25.84
N CYS A 127 16.03 15.80 26.10
CA CYS A 127 15.03 15.13 25.26
C CYS A 127 13.68 15.88 25.27
N ASN A 128 13.20 16.28 26.46
CA ASN A 128 11.93 17.01 26.58
C ASN A 128 12.02 18.44 26.04
N LEU A 129 13.10 19.18 26.34
CA LEU A 129 13.32 20.50 25.74
C LEU A 129 13.37 20.42 24.20
N ALA A 130 14.07 19.45 23.63
CA ALA A 130 14.12 19.28 22.18
C ALA A 130 12.74 18.95 21.57
N LYS A 131 11.88 18.16 22.23
CA LYS A 131 10.49 17.95 21.79
C LYS A 131 9.67 19.22 21.84
N GLN A 132 9.72 19.96 22.94
CA GLN A 132 9.00 21.23 23.09
C GLN A 132 9.46 22.26 22.05
N LEU A 133 10.75 22.31 21.74
CA LEU A 133 11.28 23.13 20.64
C LEU A 133 10.75 22.69 19.26
N LEU A 134 10.53 21.39 19.02
CA LEU A 134 9.90 20.91 17.76
C LEU A 134 8.41 21.24 17.70
N GLU A 135 7.68 21.09 18.81
CA GLU A 135 6.27 21.50 18.93
C GLU A 135 6.07 23.01 18.73
N ASN A 136 7.10 23.82 19.03
CA ASN A 136 7.15 25.26 18.79
C ASN A 136 7.78 25.65 17.42
N GLU A 137 7.99 24.68 16.51
CA GLU A 137 8.64 24.84 15.19
C GLU A 137 10.10 25.39 15.22
N GLN A 138 10.75 25.42 16.39
CA GLN A 138 12.13 25.90 16.59
C GLN A 138 13.19 24.84 16.25
N ILE A 139 13.05 24.23 15.07
CA ILE A 139 13.76 23.03 14.60
C ILE A 139 15.29 23.11 14.77
N ALA A 140 15.91 24.23 14.37
CA ALA A 140 17.37 24.39 14.42
C ALA A 140 17.92 24.36 15.86
N GLU A 141 17.17 24.89 16.83
CA GLU A 141 17.54 24.85 18.25
C GLU A 141 17.24 23.46 18.85
N ALA A 142 16.19 22.77 18.40
CA ALA A 142 15.91 21.38 18.78
C ALA A 142 17.03 20.40 18.37
N ILE A 143 17.59 20.57 17.15
CA ILE A 143 18.78 19.83 16.70
C ILE A 143 19.95 20.10 17.66
N LYS A 144 20.25 21.38 17.91
CA LYS A 144 21.37 21.82 18.77
C LYS A 144 21.26 21.27 20.19
N VAL A 145 20.09 21.39 20.84
CA VAL A 145 19.84 20.83 22.18
C VAL A 145 19.96 19.31 22.18
N SER A 146 19.44 18.62 21.17
CA SER A 146 19.56 17.15 21.07
C SER A 146 21.03 16.71 20.92
N SER A 147 21.80 17.40 20.09
CA SER A 147 23.25 17.14 19.92
C SER A 147 24.03 17.40 21.21
N GLN A 148 23.77 18.51 21.90
CA GLN A 148 24.38 18.80 23.21
C GLN A 148 24.05 17.72 24.24
N GLY A 149 22.80 17.25 24.30
CA GLY A 149 22.42 16.12 25.15
C GLY A 149 23.18 14.83 24.82
N ILE A 150 23.49 14.57 23.55
CA ILE A 150 24.23 13.38 23.10
C ILE A 150 25.72 13.43 23.48
N GLU A 151 26.32 14.63 23.61
CA GLU A 151 27.70 14.78 24.12
C GLU A 151 27.83 14.27 25.56
N TYR A 152 26.81 14.50 26.41
CA TYR A 152 26.75 13.98 27.77
C TYR A 152 26.19 12.55 27.86
N TYR A 153 25.16 12.21 27.07
CA TYR A 153 24.35 10.99 27.20
C TYR A 153 24.31 10.14 25.93
N SER A 154 25.48 9.88 25.34
CA SER A 154 25.67 9.23 24.02
C SER A 154 25.01 7.85 23.82
N ASN A 155 24.59 7.17 24.89
CA ASN A 155 23.87 5.88 24.86
C ASN A 155 22.38 5.99 25.23
N PHE A 156 21.85 7.19 25.52
CA PHE A 156 20.43 7.39 25.81
C PHE A 156 19.64 7.51 24.49
N TYR A 157 19.06 6.40 24.03
CA TYR A 157 18.40 6.33 22.72
C TYR A 157 17.30 7.39 22.47
N PRO A 158 16.53 7.90 23.45
CA PRO A 158 15.51 8.93 23.19
C PRO A 158 16.08 10.25 22.66
N LEU A 159 17.34 10.58 22.97
CA LEU A 159 18.01 11.76 22.39
C LEU A 159 18.35 11.54 20.92
N HIS A 160 18.85 10.36 20.54
CA HIS A 160 19.09 10.02 19.14
C HIS A 160 17.77 9.96 18.34
N HIS A 161 16.67 9.52 18.96
CA HIS A 161 15.35 9.55 18.35
C HIS A 161 14.87 10.99 18.11
N THR A 162 14.97 11.85 19.12
CA THR A 162 14.54 13.26 19.04
C THR A 162 15.42 14.07 18.08
N LEU A 163 16.74 13.82 18.06
CA LEU A 163 17.65 14.35 17.05
C LEU A 163 17.23 13.92 15.63
N GLY A 164 16.88 12.64 15.45
CA GLY A 164 16.37 12.14 14.17
C GLY A 164 15.08 12.86 13.74
N GLN A 165 14.12 13.05 14.66
CA GLN A 165 12.90 13.82 14.39
C GLN A 165 13.19 15.27 14.00
N ALA A 166 14.14 15.92 14.69
CA ALA A 166 14.54 17.30 14.39
C ALA A 166 15.24 17.42 13.02
N LEU A 167 16.12 16.47 12.69
CA LEU A 167 16.80 16.41 11.38
C LEU A 167 15.84 16.08 10.23
N MET A 168 14.77 15.33 10.48
CA MET A 168 13.69 15.13 9.50
C MET A 168 12.92 16.42 9.22
N ALA A 169 12.57 17.18 10.27
CA ALA A 169 11.90 18.47 10.10
C ALA A 169 12.78 19.49 9.35
N ASP A 170 14.11 19.43 9.54
CA ASP A 170 15.11 20.24 8.83
C ASP A 170 15.52 19.67 7.45
N SER A 171 14.80 18.65 6.94
CA SER A 171 15.06 17.94 5.68
C SER A 171 16.47 17.32 5.55
N LYS A 172 17.22 17.16 6.65
CA LYS A 172 18.56 16.56 6.71
C LYS A 172 18.46 15.03 6.81
N CYS A 173 17.74 14.43 5.87
CA CYS A 173 17.34 13.03 5.89
C CYS A 173 18.50 12.04 6.11
N GLU A 174 19.67 12.28 5.51
CA GLU A 174 20.84 11.40 5.71
C GLU A 174 21.39 11.42 7.14
N GLN A 175 21.41 12.60 7.78
CA GLN A 175 21.80 12.73 9.19
C GLN A 175 20.73 12.10 10.10
N ALA A 176 19.46 12.23 9.73
CA ALA A 176 18.34 11.59 10.42
C ALA A 176 18.43 10.05 10.36
N ILE A 177 18.77 9.46 9.20
CA ILE A 177 19.04 8.03 9.05
C ILE A 177 20.16 7.59 10.00
N THR A 178 21.24 8.37 10.13
CA THR A 178 22.34 8.06 11.06
C THR A 178 21.89 8.10 12.52
N ALA A 179 21.11 9.11 12.93
CA ALA A 179 20.56 9.20 14.28
C ALA A 179 19.61 8.03 14.59
N TYR A 180 18.69 7.70 13.67
CA TYR A 180 17.76 6.58 13.85
C TYR A 180 18.45 5.20 13.82
N ARG A 181 19.53 5.02 13.06
CA ARG A 181 20.35 3.79 13.15
C ARG A 181 20.97 3.65 14.53
N ARG A 182 21.44 4.75 15.15
CA ARG A 182 21.96 4.72 16.51
C ARG A 182 20.90 4.38 17.55
N VAL A 183 19.65 4.76 17.35
CA VAL A 183 18.51 4.27 18.16
C VAL A 183 18.34 2.76 18.00
N GLN A 184 18.37 2.24 16.77
CA GLN A 184 18.21 0.81 16.48
C GLN A 184 19.35 -0.04 17.09
N GLU A 185 20.58 0.49 17.15
CA GLU A 185 21.70 -0.14 17.86
C GLU A 185 21.50 -0.18 19.39
N LEU A 186 20.97 0.91 19.97
CA LEU A 186 20.81 1.08 21.41
C LEU A 186 19.54 0.40 21.96
N ASN A 187 18.51 0.26 21.15
CA ASN A 187 17.26 -0.45 21.49
C ASN A 187 16.70 -1.20 20.25
N PRO A 188 17.21 -2.41 19.95
CA PRO A 188 16.77 -3.21 18.80
C PRO A 188 15.30 -3.63 18.80
N ASN A 189 14.61 -3.51 19.95
CA ASN A 189 13.21 -3.91 20.10
C ASN A 189 12.21 -2.76 19.87
N LEU A 190 12.68 -1.53 19.62
CA LEU A 190 11.82 -0.37 19.37
C LEU A 190 11.26 -0.39 17.94
N LEU A 191 10.15 -1.11 17.73
CA LEU A 191 9.56 -1.36 16.40
C LEU A 191 9.33 -0.09 15.56
N GLU A 192 8.96 1.03 16.20
CA GLU A 192 8.74 2.33 15.54
C GLU A 192 9.98 2.85 14.78
N ILE A 193 11.20 2.42 15.14
CA ILE A 193 12.43 2.95 14.53
C ILE A 193 12.60 2.53 13.06
N GLU A 194 12.09 1.36 12.68
CA GLU A 194 12.15 0.88 11.29
C GLU A 194 11.26 1.74 10.38
N GLU A 195 10.10 2.18 10.87
CA GLU A 195 9.25 3.16 10.18
C GLU A 195 9.96 4.50 9.98
N LYS A 196 10.62 5.03 11.03
CA LYS A 196 11.35 6.31 10.93
C LYS A 196 12.53 6.22 9.95
N LEU A 197 13.26 5.10 9.97
CA LEU A 197 14.36 4.83 9.02
C LEU A 197 13.88 4.77 7.57
N ASN A 198 12.77 4.08 7.32
CA ASN A 198 12.19 3.96 5.99
C ASN A 198 11.64 5.31 5.48
N LEU A 199 10.98 6.10 6.35
CA LEU A 199 10.52 7.45 6.04
C LEU A 199 11.70 8.39 5.69
N ALA A 200 12.80 8.32 6.46
CA ALA A 200 13.99 9.12 6.21
C ALA A 200 14.70 8.74 4.90
N ALA A 201 14.79 7.45 4.58
CA ALA A 201 15.30 6.98 3.30
C ALA A 201 14.42 7.43 2.12
N TYR A 202 13.09 7.36 2.27
CA TYR A 202 12.15 7.81 1.26
C TYR A 202 12.28 9.32 0.98
N GLN A 203 12.31 10.16 2.02
CA GLN A 203 12.46 11.61 1.86
C GLN A 203 13.82 12.01 1.28
N LYS A 204 14.91 11.28 1.60
CA LYS A 204 16.21 11.46 0.92
C LYS A 204 16.06 11.27 -0.60
N ASN A 205 15.55 10.11 -1.03
CA ASN A 205 15.44 9.78 -2.46
C ASN A 205 14.54 10.75 -3.23
N GLN A 206 13.45 11.25 -2.61
CA GLN A 206 12.60 12.28 -3.23
C GLN A 206 13.32 13.63 -3.34
N SER A 207 14.12 14.01 -2.34
CA SER A 207 14.90 15.26 -2.36
C SER A 207 16.00 15.24 -3.44
N GLU A 208 16.71 14.13 -3.58
CA GLU A 208 17.71 13.93 -4.63
C GLU A 208 17.09 13.96 -6.04
N LYS A 209 15.91 13.34 -6.20
CA LYS A 209 15.13 13.40 -7.44
C LYS A 209 14.65 14.82 -7.76
N TYR A 210 14.23 15.58 -6.76
CA TYR A 210 13.79 16.97 -6.94
C TYR A 210 14.95 17.90 -7.31
N LEU A 211 16.12 17.73 -6.68
CA LEU A 211 17.34 18.50 -7.00
C LEU A 211 17.84 18.26 -8.42
N ASN A 212 17.87 17.01 -8.88
CA ASN A 212 18.23 16.68 -10.25
C ASN A 212 17.29 17.37 -11.26
N ASN A 213 15.96 17.24 -11.07
CA ASN A 213 14.98 17.92 -11.91
C ASN A 213 15.11 19.46 -11.87
N TYR A 214 15.48 20.06 -10.73
CA TYR A 214 15.68 21.52 -10.65
C TYR A 214 16.95 21.98 -11.38
N SER A 215 18.02 21.18 -11.35
CA SER A 215 19.28 21.49 -12.06
C SER A 215 19.13 21.54 -13.59
N GLU A 216 18.12 20.86 -14.15
CA GLU A 216 17.77 20.94 -15.58
C GLU A 216 16.93 22.19 -15.92
N SER A 217 16.39 22.90 -14.92
CA SER A 217 15.39 23.96 -15.12
C SER A 217 15.93 25.40 -15.22
N GLU A 218 17.14 25.67 -14.74
CA GLU A 218 17.74 27.01 -14.77
C GLU A 218 19.05 27.08 -15.60
N LEU A 219 18.95 27.19 -16.94
CA LEU A 219 19.95 27.94 -17.75
C LEU A 219 19.58 28.16 -19.24
N ARG A 220 18.58 29.04 -19.53
CA ARG A 220 18.71 30.24 -20.43
C ARG A 220 17.35 30.79 -20.93
N PRO A 221 17.27 32.10 -21.28
CA PRO A 221 16.01 32.78 -21.58
C PRO A 221 15.57 32.73 -23.06
N ILE A 222 14.31 33.15 -23.28
CA ILE A 222 13.55 33.09 -24.54
C ILE A 222 14.06 34.05 -25.63
N SER A 223 14.19 33.52 -26.85
CA SER A 223 13.87 34.23 -28.11
C SER A 223 13.15 33.24 -29.04
N LYS A 224 11.84 33.37 -29.24
CA LYS A 224 11.28 33.98 -30.46
C LYS A 224 12.07 33.63 -31.74
N ASP A 225 11.57 32.65 -32.49
CA ASP A 225 11.00 32.89 -33.82
C ASP A 225 10.22 31.67 -34.38
N THR A 226 9.04 31.96 -34.92
CA THR A 226 8.49 31.50 -36.23
C THR A 226 8.39 29.98 -36.50
N LEU A 227 7.23 29.30 -36.48
CA LEU A 227 5.92 29.51 -37.16
C LEU A 227 5.91 29.22 -38.68
N ALA A 228 5.61 27.98 -39.06
CA ALA A 228 5.06 27.53 -40.37
C ALA A 228 4.49 26.10 -40.20
N LEU A 229 3.19 25.86 -40.46
CA LEU A 229 2.59 25.34 -41.72
C LEU A 229 3.05 23.91 -42.08
N GLU A 230 2.18 22.87 -42.08
CA GLU A 230 1.16 22.54 -43.11
C GLU A 230 1.80 22.09 -44.46
N THR A 231 1.38 21.02 -45.18
CA THR A 231 0.09 20.27 -45.21
C THR A 231 0.17 18.94 -46.02
N VAL A 232 -0.84 18.05 -45.87
CA VAL A 232 -1.50 17.20 -46.92
C VAL A 232 -0.85 15.88 -47.46
N ALA A 233 -1.75 14.97 -47.88
CA ALA A 233 -1.60 13.73 -48.70
C ALA A 233 -1.17 12.44 -47.92
N GLN A 234 -1.85 11.27 -47.94
CA GLN A 234 -2.78 10.57 -48.88
C GLN A 234 -2.14 10.16 -50.22
N GLU A 235 -2.24 8.96 -50.81
CA GLU A 235 -2.88 7.67 -50.44
C GLU A 235 -1.90 6.52 -50.89
N GLU A 236 -2.19 5.24 -51.23
CA GLU A 236 -3.39 4.43 -51.52
C GLU A 236 -3.10 2.91 -51.28
N GLU A 237 -4.18 2.11 -51.18
CA GLU A 237 -4.43 0.71 -51.61
C GLU A 237 -3.33 -0.24 -52.20
N ASN A 238 -3.38 -1.61 -52.13
CA ASN A 238 -4.21 -2.60 -51.40
C ASN A 238 -3.75 -4.08 -51.69
N LYS A 239 -4.35 -5.05 -50.97
CA LYS A 239 -4.65 -6.49 -51.30
C LYS A 239 -3.76 -7.68 -50.84
N HIS A 240 -4.50 -8.61 -50.22
CA HIS A 240 -4.42 -10.09 -50.19
C HIS A 240 -3.78 -10.84 -49.00
N THR A 241 -4.70 -11.41 -48.20
CA THR A 241 -4.61 -12.53 -47.24
C THR A 241 -4.78 -13.89 -47.96
N PRO A 242 -4.82 -15.08 -47.30
CA PRO A 242 -4.72 -15.39 -45.86
C PRO A 242 -3.72 -16.50 -45.47
N GLU A 243 -3.37 -16.60 -44.18
CA GLU A 243 -3.64 -17.79 -43.33
C GLU A 243 -3.23 -17.55 -41.85
N ASN A 244 -3.60 -18.48 -40.95
CA ASN A 244 -3.62 -18.25 -39.49
C ASN A 244 -2.25 -18.33 -38.82
N GLU A 245 -1.92 -17.35 -37.96
CA GLU A 245 -1.67 -17.61 -36.52
C GLU A 245 -1.56 -16.31 -35.72
N VAL A 246 -2.27 -16.21 -34.59
CA VAL A 246 -2.22 -15.04 -33.68
C VAL A 246 -1.09 -15.22 -32.66
N LYS A 247 -0.10 -14.32 -32.64
CA LYS A 247 0.84 -14.18 -31.52
C LYS A 247 1.12 -12.72 -31.17
N VAL A 248 0.61 -12.29 -30.02
CA VAL A 248 0.80 -10.96 -29.43
C VAL A 248 2.24 -10.77 -28.95
N SER A 249 2.87 -9.65 -29.29
CA SER A 249 4.16 -9.23 -28.72
C SER A 249 3.97 -8.20 -27.60
N LEU A 250 4.40 -8.54 -26.39
CA LEU A 250 4.48 -7.62 -25.25
C LEU A 250 5.76 -6.77 -25.35
N ASN A 251 5.63 -5.45 -25.26
CA ASN A 251 6.76 -4.53 -25.14
C ASN A 251 7.20 -4.32 -23.68
N SER A 252 8.40 -3.78 -23.52
CA SER A 252 9.21 -3.89 -22.31
C SER A 252 8.96 -2.83 -21.24
N TYR A 253 9.17 -3.23 -19.97
CA TYR A 253 9.51 -2.33 -18.88
C TYR A 253 11.00 -2.47 -18.53
N LYS A 254 11.67 -1.35 -18.22
CA LYS A 254 13.01 -1.32 -17.63
C LYS A 254 12.99 -1.77 -16.16
N ILE A 255 14.18 -2.03 -15.62
CA ILE A 255 14.42 -2.35 -14.22
C ILE A 255 15.51 -1.42 -13.70
N ASP A 256 15.21 -0.68 -12.64
CA ASP A 256 16.21 -0.11 -11.74
C ASP A 256 16.23 -0.92 -10.42
N ASP A 257 17.38 -0.94 -9.76
CA ASP A 257 17.69 -1.74 -8.58
C ASP A 257 18.10 -0.80 -7.43
N ASP A 258 17.19 -0.57 -6.46
CA ASP A 258 17.53 -0.38 -5.04
C ASP A 258 16.27 -0.26 -4.16
N SER A 259 15.82 -1.35 -3.56
CA SER A 259 14.92 -1.34 -2.38
C SER A 259 14.92 -2.70 -1.69
N ASN A 260 14.87 -2.71 -0.35
CA ASN A 260 14.97 -3.95 0.44
C ASN A 260 13.65 -4.75 0.56
N VAL A 261 12.66 -4.47 -0.30
CA VAL A 261 11.41 -5.23 -0.43
C VAL A 261 11.69 -6.53 -1.19
N VAL A 262 11.11 -7.65 -0.75
CA VAL A 262 11.11 -8.89 -1.56
C VAL A 262 10.07 -8.76 -2.66
N ASN A 263 10.39 -7.95 -3.67
CA ASN A 263 9.63 -7.85 -4.90
C ASN A 263 9.70 -9.19 -5.63
N ILE A 264 8.69 -10.04 -5.44
CA ILE A 264 8.39 -11.13 -6.37
C ILE A 264 7.98 -10.45 -7.67
N LYS A 265 8.97 -10.19 -8.52
CA LYS A 265 8.80 -9.48 -9.77
C LYS A 265 8.05 -10.41 -10.73
N LEU A 266 6.73 -10.31 -10.71
CA LEU A 266 5.82 -11.03 -11.59
C LEU A 266 6.19 -10.71 -13.03
N SER A 267 6.97 -11.61 -13.63
CA SER A 267 7.32 -11.54 -15.05
C SER A 267 6.03 -11.51 -15.85
N SER A 268 5.84 -10.44 -16.63
CA SER A 268 4.66 -10.13 -17.43
C SER A 268 3.81 -11.37 -17.73
N ILE A 269 2.65 -11.46 -17.06
CA ILE A 269 1.66 -12.49 -17.37
C ILE A 269 1.19 -12.22 -18.80
N SER A 270 1.78 -12.94 -19.75
CA SER A 270 1.23 -13.09 -21.10
C SER A 270 -0.23 -13.46 -20.95
N LYS A 271 -1.15 -12.70 -21.57
CA LYS A 271 -2.62 -12.87 -21.42
C LYS A 271 -2.96 -14.36 -21.30
N VAL A 272 -3.18 -14.80 -20.07
CA VAL A 272 -3.77 -16.11 -19.81
C VAL A 272 -5.24 -15.85 -20.06
N GLU A 273 -5.72 -16.29 -21.21
CA GLU A 273 -7.07 -15.99 -21.72
C GLU A 273 -8.18 -16.55 -20.80
N ASP A 274 -7.79 -17.32 -19.78
CA ASP A 274 -8.61 -17.95 -18.75
C ASP A 274 -8.20 -17.52 -17.31
N ALA A 275 -7.61 -16.34 -17.12
CA ALA A 275 -7.27 -15.79 -15.79
C ALA A 275 -8.38 -14.93 -15.18
N VAL A 276 -8.51 -14.97 -13.85
CA VAL A 276 -9.50 -14.17 -13.11
C VAL A 276 -9.16 -12.68 -13.17
N ARG A 277 -10.15 -11.85 -13.51
CA ARG A 277 -10.05 -10.40 -13.61
C ARG A 277 -10.73 -9.74 -12.40
N LEU A 278 -9.96 -8.99 -11.61
CA LEU A 278 -10.48 -8.24 -10.45
C LEU A 278 -10.88 -6.83 -10.86
N ILE A 279 -12.14 -6.46 -10.64
CA ILE A 279 -12.66 -5.12 -10.94
C ILE A 279 -13.02 -4.43 -9.63
N ALA A 280 -12.34 -3.35 -9.28
CA ALA A 280 -12.62 -2.59 -8.06
C ALA A 280 -13.62 -1.46 -8.34
N PHE A 281 -14.66 -1.31 -7.51
CA PHE A 281 -15.54 -0.14 -7.55
C PHE A 281 -14.76 1.13 -7.18
N PHE A 282 -15.03 2.25 -7.84
CA PHE A 282 -14.27 3.49 -7.68
C PHE A 282 -15.21 4.68 -7.43
N LEU A 283 -14.99 5.37 -6.31
CA LEU A 283 -15.73 6.56 -5.90
C LEU A 283 -15.05 7.82 -6.49
N PRO A 284 -15.70 8.56 -7.42
CA PRO A 284 -15.14 9.79 -7.98
C PRO A 284 -15.21 11.00 -7.01
N GLN A 285 -15.78 10.83 -5.81
CA GLN A 285 -16.27 11.93 -4.96
C GLN A 285 -15.19 12.78 -4.28
N PHE A 286 -13.91 12.37 -4.29
CA PHE A 286 -12.79 13.10 -3.69
C PHE A 286 -12.36 14.33 -4.50
N HIS A 287 -13.32 15.20 -4.84
CA HIS A 287 -13.11 16.56 -5.34
C HIS A 287 -14.35 17.41 -5.02
N PRO A 288 -14.20 18.71 -4.70
CA PRO A 288 -15.33 19.58 -4.43
C PRO A 288 -16.11 19.90 -5.72
N ILE A 289 -17.44 19.89 -5.61
CA ILE A 289 -18.40 20.33 -6.65
C ILE A 289 -19.38 21.36 -6.03
N PRO A 290 -19.97 22.28 -6.83
CA PRO A 290 -20.84 23.34 -6.31
C PRO A 290 -22.01 22.84 -5.46
N GLU A 291 -22.61 21.71 -5.84
CA GLU A 291 -23.72 21.09 -5.14
C GLU A 291 -23.32 20.58 -3.75
N ASN A 292 -22.17 19.91 -3.63
CA ASN A 292 -21.64 19.46 -2.34
C ASN A 292 -21.26 20.65 -1.45
N ASP A 293 -20.70 21.72 -2.04
CA ASP A 293 -20.38 22.96 -1.33
C ASP A 293 -21.63 23.65 -0.77
N GLU A 294 -22.77 23.59 -1.48
CA GLU A 294 -24.08 24.07 -1.02
C GLU A 294 -24.71 23.16 0.04
N TRP A 295 -24.69 21.84 -0.17
CA TRP A 295 -25.40 20.87 0.67
C TRP A 295 -24.70 20.57 2.00
N TRP A 296 -23.36 20.55 2.00
CA TRP A 296 -22.52 20.08 3.12
C TRP A 296 -21.50 21.12 3.60
N GLY A 297 -21.31 22.20 2.86
CA GLY A 297 -20.40 23.30 3.17
C GLY A 297 -19.17 23.36 2.27
N LYS A 298 -18.65 24.58 2.05
CA LYS A 298 -17.59 24.89 1.09
C LYS A 298 -16.34 24.00 1.22
N GLY A 299 -15.92 23.38 0.11
CA GLY A 299 -14.76 22.49 0.02
C GLY A 299 -15.06 21.03 0.37
N PHE A 300 -16.33 20.60 0.37
CA PHE A 300 -16.69 19.26 0.85
C PHE A 300 -16.23 18.13 -0.09
N THR A 301 -15.63 17.13 0.54
CA THR A 301 -15.25 15.79 0.00
C THR A 301 -15.33 14.78 1.14
N GLU A 302 -15.38 13.47 0.87
CA GLU A 302 -15.43 12.44 1.93
C GLU A 302 -14.26 12.50 2.92
N TRP A 303 -13.11 13.09 2.56
CA TRP A 303 -12.04 13.40 3.52
C TRP A 303 -12.53 14.20 4.72
N THR A 304 -13.56 15.03 4.53
CA THR A 304 -14.25 15.80 5.59
C THR A 304 -14.91 14.89 6.62
N ASN A 305 -15.45 13.74 6.21
CA ASN A 305 -16.04 12.75 7.10
C ASN A 305 -14.95 11.89 7.75
N VAL A 306 -14.02 11.40 6.93
CA VAL A 306 -12.87 10.57 7.34
C VAL A 306 -12.02 11.23 8.43
N THR A 307 -11.67 12.51 8.27
CA THR A 307 -10.84 13.25 9.25
C THR A 307 -11.60 13.67 10.52
N LYS A 308 -12.94 13.73 10.48
CA LYS A 308 -13.78 14.01 11.67
C LYS A 308 -14.10 12.75 12.49
N ALA A 309 -13.91 11.56 11.92
CA ALA A 309 -14.15 10.29 12.60
C ALA A 309 -13.25 10.12 13.84
N LYS A 310 -13.74 9.40 14.84
CA LYS A 310 -13.05 9.12 16.11
C LYS A 310 -13.38 7.71 16.59
N PRO A 311 -12.53 7.06 17.40
CA PRO A 311 -12.88 5.79 18.05
C PRO A 311 -14.14 5.98 18.91
N LEU A 312 -15.15 5.13 18.71
CA LEU A 312 -16.41 5.17 19.45
C LEU A 312 -16.48 4.11 20.56
N PHE A 313 -15.51 3.19 20.58
CA PHE A 313 -15.34 2.13 21.57
C PHE A 313 -13.90 1.58 21.57
N GLU A 314 -13.57 0.75 22.55
CA GLU A 314 -12.23 0.17 22.73
C GLU A 314 -11.84 -0.70 21.53
N GLY A 315 -10.67 -0.44 20.92
CA GLY A 315 -10.20 -1.13 19.72
C GLY A 315 -10.81 -0.66 18.39
N HIS A 316 -11.70 0.35 18.38
CA HIS A 316 -12.28 0.89 17.14
C HIS A 316 -11.24 1.69 16.33
N TYR A 317 -10.87 1.21 15.14
CA TYR A 317 -9.93 1.91 14.25
C TYR A 317 -10.61 3.03 13.45
N GLN A 318 -10.64 4.22 14.04
CA GLN A 318 -10.97 5.50 13.40
C GLN A 318 -10.09 6.62 14.01
N PRO A 319 -9.79 7.72 13.28
CA PRO A 319 -10.03 7.92 11.86
C PRO A 319 -9.13 7.02 11.00
N ARG A 320 -9.68 6.46 9.91
CA ARG A 320 -8.93 5.67 8.93
C ARG A 320 -8.22 6.60 7.94
N LEU A 321 -6.92 6.80 8.10
CA LEU A 321 -6.18 7.82 7.34
C LEU A 321 -5.31 7.23 6.23
N PRO A 322 -5.20 7.90 5.06
CA PRO A 322 -4.33 7.47 3.97
C PRO A 322 -2.84 7.57 4.32
N ALA A 323 -2.07 6.71 3.66
CA ALA A 323 -0.60 6.72 3.60
C ALA A 323 -0.14 7.35 2.27
N ASP A 324 0.44 6.57 1.36
CA ASP A 324 1.17 6.97 0.15
C ASP A 324 0.51 8.04 -0.74
N LEU A 325 -0.82 8.00 -0.89
CA LEU A 325 -1.56 8.92 -1.76
C LEU A 325 -2.06 10.19 -1.05
N GLY A 326 -1.99 10.24 0.29
CA GLY A 326 -2.46 11.36 1.10
C GLY A 326 -3.96 11.68 0.92
N PHE A 327 -4.34 12.90 1.34
CA PHE A 327 -5.70 13.44 1.14
C PHE A 327 -5.81 14.05 -0.26
N TYR A 328 -5.88 13.20 -1.28
CA TYR A 328 -5.79 13.60 -2.69
C TYR A 328 -7.04 14.30 -3.23
N ASP A 329 -6.89 14.97 -4.38
CA ASP A 329 -7.98 15.56 -5.17
C ASP A 329 -8.05 14.88 -6.55
N LEU A 330 -9.19 14.28 -6.90
CA LEU A 330 -9.37 13.51 -8.14
C LEU A 330 -9.43 14.36 -9.41
N ARG A 331 -9.34 15.70 -9.31
CA ARG A 331 -9.13 16.60 -10.45
C ARG A 331 -7.68 16.64 -10.93
N LEU A 332 -6.75 16.05 -10.16
CA LEU A 332 -5.33 15.95 -10.50
C LEU A 332 -5.05 14.67 -11.30
N PRO A 333 -4.53 14.74 -12.54
CA PRO A 333 -4.24 13.54 -13.33
C PRO A 333 -3.17 12.65 -12.68
N GLU A 334 -2.16 13.22 -12.04
CA GLU A 334 -1.07 12.50 -11.37
C GLU A 334 -1.55 11.62 -10.21
N VAL A 335 -2.65 11.98 -9.56
CA VAL A 335 -3.33 11.16 -8.55
C VAL A 335 -3.94 9.92 -9.22
N ARG A 336 -4.69 10.12 -10.31
CA ARG A 336 -5.35 9.02 -11.04
C ARG A 336 -4.35 8.07 -11.67
N ASP A 337 -3.25 8.58 -12.22
CA ASP A 337 -2.12 7.78 -12.72
C ASP A 337 -1.39 7.04 -11.58
N ALA A 338 -1.29 7.61 -10.37
CA ALA A 338 -0.74 6.91 -9.21
C ALA A 338 -1.65 5.77 -8.73
N GLN A 339 -2.97 6.02 -8.62
CA GLN A 339 -3.97 5.02 -8.27
C GLN A 339 -3.98 3.86 -9.27
N ALA A 340 -4.04 4.17 -10.57
CA ALA A 340 -4.06 3.17 -11.63
C ALA A 340 -2.75 2.34 -11.69
N ARG A 341 -1.59 2.98 -11.54
CA ARG A 341 -0.29 2.30 -11.45
C ARG A 341 -0.24 1.35 -10.25
N LEU A 342 -0.75 1.76 -9.10
CA LEU A 342 -0.80 0.94 -7.88
C LEU A 342 -1.77 -0.25 -8.06
N ALA A 343 -2.95 -0.01 -8.62
CA ALA A 343 -3.93 -1.06 -8.95
C ALA A 343 -3.33 -2.12 -9.89
N LYS A 344 -2.70 -1.67 -10.98
CA LYS A 344 -2.03 -2.49 -12.00
C LYS A 344 -0.86 -3.29 -11.44
N GLN A 345 -0.10 -2.71 -10.50
CA GLN A 345 1.03 -3.37 -9.82
C GLN A 345 0.59 -4.58 -8.95
N TYR A 346 -0.59 -4.52 -8.34
CA TYR A 346 -1.09 -5.57 -7.42
C TYR A 346 -2.17 -6.48 -8.03
N GLY A 347 -2.41 -6.37 -9.34
CA GLY A 347 -3.26 -7.31 -10.10
C GLY A 347 -4.73 -6.93 -10.23
N ILE A 348 -5.12 -5.70 -9.89
CA ILE A 348 -6.45 -5.18 -10.25
C ILE A 348 -6.49 -5.00 -11.77
N HIS A 349 -7.49 -5.60 -12.43
CA HIS A 349 -7.66 -5.55 -13.88
C HIS A 349 -8.18 -4.18 -14.33
N GLY A 350 -9.06 -3.56 -13.54
CA GLY A 350 -9.64 -2.26 -13.87
C GLY A 350 -10.58 -1.71 -12.80
N PHE A 351 -11.12 -0.52 -13.07
CA PHE A 351 -12.02 0.19 -12.15
C PHE A 351 -13.45 0.27 -12.69
N CYS A 352 -14.44 0.02 -11.84
CA CYS A 352 -15.84 0.30 -12.11
C CYS A 352 -16.22 1.63 -11.44
N TYR A 353 -16.25 2.71 -12.22
CA TYR A 353 -16.57 4.04 -11.70
C TYR A 353 -18.07 4.19 -11.48
N TYR A 354 -18.46 4.79 -10.36
CA TYR A 354 -19.84 5.24 -10.18
C TYR A 354 -20.16 6.37 -11.17
N TYR A 355 -21.18 6.13 -11.99
CA TYR A 355 -21.73 7.09 -12.94
C TYR A 355 -22.97 7.73 -12.33
N TYR A 356 -22.81 8.98 -11.86
CA TYR A 356 -23.86 9.75 -11.21
C TYR A 356 -24.62 10.58 -12.25
N TRP A 357 -25.69 9.99 -12.78
CA TRP A 357 -26.58 10.60 -13.78
C TRP A 357 -28.00 10.65 -13.23
N PHE A 358 -28.62 11.83 -13.32
CA PHE A 358 -29.91 12.21 -12.72
C PHE A 358 -30.72 13.01 -13.75
N ALA A 359 -31.54 12.33 -14.56
CA ALA A 359 -32.47 12.95 -15.51
C ALA A 359 -31.85 14.08 -16.37
N GLY A 360 -30.72 13.79 -17.01
CA GLY A 360 -29.97 14.73 -17.85
C GLY A 360 -28.93 15.60 -17.12
N LYS A 361 -28.95 15.68 -15.78
CA LYS A 361 -27.86 16.27 -14.99
C LYS A 361 -26.87 15.19 -14.55
N ARG A 362 -25.57 15.48 -14.61
CA ARG A 362 -24.53 14.66 -13.95
C ARG A 362 -23.93 15.40 -12.75
N LEU A 363 -23.33 14.63 -11.85
CA LEU A 363 -22.57 15.12 -10.69
C LEU A 363 -21.30 14.28 -10.55
N LEU A 364 -20.26 14.83 -9.90
CA LEU A 364 -18.96 14.14 -9.67
C LEU A 364 -18.32 13.56 -10.96
N ASP A 365 -18.69 14.10 -12.12
CA ASP A 365 -18.41 13.54 -13.43
C ASP A 365 -17.03 13.91 -13.97
N ARG A 366 -16.46 15.04 -13.52
CA ARG A 366 -15.17 15.55 -13.98
C ARG A 366 -14.03 14.51 -13.99
N PRO A 367 -13.78 13.68 -12.95
CA PRO A 367 -12.75 12.65 -13.01
C PRO A 367 -13.03 11.57 -14.05
N VAL A 368 -14.30 11.26 -14.31
CA VAL A 368 -14.75 10.23 -15.26
C VAL A 368 -14.66 10.74 -16.71
N ASP A 369 -15.00 12.01 -16.95
CA ASP A 369 -14.81 12.70 -18.23
C ASP A 369 -13.34 12.89 -18.59
N GLU A 370 -12.50 13.28 -17.61
CA GLU A 370 -11.07 13.47 -17.86
C GLU A 370 -10.38 12.17 -18.28
N ILE A 371 -10.91 11.00 -17.90
CA ILE A 371 -10.41 9.69 -18.40
C ILE A 371 -10.63 9.55 -19.91
N LEU A 372 -11.76 10.00 -20.44
CA LEU A 372 -12.03 9.96 -21.88
C LEU A 372 -11.24 11.00 -22.67
N SER A 373 -11.13 12.23 -22.15
CA SER A 373 -10.53 13.36 -22.86
C SER A 373 -9.00 13.36 -22.82
N SER A 374 -8.39 12.91 -21.71
CA SER A 374 -6.92 12.80 -21.60
C SER A 374 -6.37 11.46 -22.11
N LYS A 375 -7.22 10.42 -22.22
CA LYS A 375 -6.82 9.01 -22.39
C LYS A 375 -5.94 8.45 -21.27
N HIS A 376 -5.85 9.14 -20.13
CA HIS A 376 -5.16 8.70 -18.93
C HIS A 376 -6.14 8.49 -17.76
N PRO A 377 -5.90 7.52 -16.86
CA PRO A 377 -4.76 6.61 -16.85
C PRO A 377 -4.87 5.45 -17.86
N ASP A 378 -3.75 4.76 -18.08
CA ASP A 378 -3.69 3.46 -18.77
C ASP A 378 -4.15 2.33 -17.83
N LEU A 379 -5.45 2.27 -17.57
CA LEU A 379 -6.12 1.18 -16.87
C LEU A 379 -7.50 0.94 -17.49
N PRO A 380 -7.91 -0.34 -17.70
CA PRO A 380 -9.27 -0.67 -18.10
C PRO A 380 -10.33 -0.13 -17.13
N PHE A 381 -11.50 0.26 -17.65
CA PHE A 381 -12.60 0.76 -16.83
C PHE A 381 -14.00 0.37 -17.34
N CYS A 382 -14.99 0.36 -16.47
CA CYS A 382 -16.41 0.33 -16.82
C CYS A 382 -17.22 1.26 -15.91
N LEU A 383 -18.53 1.38 -16.17
CA LEU A 383 -19.43 2.27 -15.44
C LEU A 383 -20.55 1.51 -14.72
N CYS A 384 -20.85 1.95 -13.50
CA CYS A 384 -22.02 1.53 -12.72
C CYS A 384 -22.94 2.73 -12.49
N TRP A 385 -24.18 2.68 -13.00
CA TRP A 385 -25.14 3.75 -12.76
C TRP A 385 -25.60 3.72 -11.30
N ALA A 386 -25.24 4.77 -10.55
CA ALA A 386 -25.71 5.01 -9.19
C ALA A 386 -27.15 5.54 -9.23
N ASN A 387 -28.08 4.68 -9.63
CA ASN A 387 -29.41 5.05 -10.12
C ASN A 387 -30.46 5.36 -9.05
N GLU A 388 -30.06 5.82 -7.86
CA GLU A 388 -30.99 6.12 -6.75
C GLU A 388 -31.04 7.61 -6.38
N ASN A 389 -32.07 8.01 -5.61
CA ASN A 389 -32.25 9.37 -5.12
C ASN A 389 -31.10 9.76 -4.18
N TRP A 390 -30.40 10.86 -4.47
CA TRP A 390 -29.42 11.41 -3.53
C TRP A 390 -30.19 12.18 -2.45
N SER A 391 -30.13 11.71 -1.21
CA SER A 391 -30.82 12.32 -0.07
C SER A 391 -29.85 12.74 1.04
N ARG A 392 -30.33 13.57 1.96
CA ARG A 392 -29.54 14.12 3.07
C ARG A 392 -29.26 13.12 4.18
N ARG A 393 -29.77 11.88 4.08
CA ARG A 393 -29.47 10.74 4.96
C ARG A 393 -29.18 9.48 4.18
N TRP A 394 -27.98 8.94 4.36
CA TRP A 394 -27.53 7.64 3.86
C TRP A 394 -28.20 6.42 4.57
N ASP A 395 -29.50 6.51 4.88
CA ASP A 395 -30.30 5.42 5.46
C ASP A 395 -31.49 4.97 4.57
N GLY A 396 -31.66 5.59 3.40
CA GLY A 396 -32.70 5.24 2.43
C GLY A 396 -34.10 5.71 2.79
N SER A 397 -34.26 6.56 3.82
CA SER A 397 -35.56 7.12 4.20
C SER A 397 -35.82 8.50 3.55
N GLU A 398 -36.91 8.62 2.80
CA GLU A 398 -37.21 9.77 1.93
C GLU A 398 -37.74 11.00 2.70
N HIS A 399 -36.87 11.73 3.41
CA HIS A 399 -37.28 12.92 4.18
C HIS A 399 -36.57 14.22 3.82
N GLU A 400 -35.47 14.19 3.05
CA GLU A 400 -34.97 15.37 2.31
C GLU A 400 -34.13 14.90 1.13
N ILE A 401 -34.68 14.99 -0.10
CA ILE A 401 -33.98 14.65 -1.34
C ILE A 401 -33.21 15.87 -1.84
N LEU A 402 -31.91 15.69 -2.12
CA LEU A 402 -31.00 16.71 -2.64
C LEU A 402 -31.04 16.76 -4.17
N ILE A 403 -31.08 15.59 -4.81
CA ILE A 403 -31.43 15.44 -6.22
C ILE A 403 -32.17 14.12 -6.44
N ALA A 404 -33.32 14.21 -7.12
CA ALA A 404 -34.16 13.07 -7.43
C ALA A 404 -33.73 12.39 -8.73
N GLN A 405 -34.02 11.10 -8.84
CA GLN A 405 -34.04 10.38 -10.11
C GLN A 405 -35.42 10.52 -10.78
N ASP A 406 -35.44 10.54 -12.11
CA ASP A 406 -36.60 10.20 -12.90
C ASP A 406 -36.22 9.05 -13.84
N HIS A 407 -36.98 7.96 -13.75
CA HIS A 407 -36.78 6.73 -14.52
C HIS A 407 -37.84 6.57 -15.63
N SER A 408 -38.41 7.67 -16.11
CA SER A 408 -39.20 7.71 -17.33
C SER A 408 -38.43 7.16 -18.54
N PHE A 409 -39.13 6.60 -19.53
CA PHE A 409 -38.49 6.04 -20.73
C PHE A 409 -37.63 7.06 -21.50
N GLU A 410 -37.99 8.35 -21.46
CA GLU A 410 -37.20 9.43 -22.06
C GLU A 410 -35.84 9.59 -21.35
N ASN A 411 -35.84 9.62 -20.00
CA ASN A 411 -34.61 9.68 -19.22
C ASN A 411 -33.80 8.37 -19.30
N ASN A 412 -34.45 7.20 -19.28
CA ASN A 412 -33.76 5.92 -19.47
C ASN A 412 -33.10 5.81 -20.86
N LYS A 413 -33.70 6.43 -21.90
CA LYS A 413 -33.07 6.56 -23.23
C LYS A 413 -31.85 7.48 -23.19
N ALA A 414 -32.00 8.68 -22.63
CA ALA A 414 -30.91 9.66 -22.54
C ALA A 414 -29.72 9.14 -21.68
N PHE A 415 -29.99 8.36 -20.64
CA PHE A 415 -28.98 7.61 -19.89
C PHE A 415 -28.21 6.64 -20.80
N ALA A 416 -28.90 5.77 -21.54
CA ALA A 416 -28.26 4.82 -22.44
C ALA A 416 -27.46 5.50 -23.55
N GLU A 417 -27.94 6.63 -24.08
CA GLU A 417 -27.22 7.46 -25.04
C GLU A 417 -25.93 8.04 -24.45
N SER A 418 -25.96 8.51 -23.19
CA SER A 418 -24.80 9.10 -22.52
C SER A 418 -23.63 8.12 -22.29
N LEU A 419 -23.88 6.81 -22.26
CA LEU A 419 -22.84 5.78 -22.12
C LEU A 419 -22.09 5.47 -23.43
N ILE A 420 -22.64 5.80 -24.59
CA ILE A 420 -22.09 5.41 -25.91
C ILE A 420 -20.65 5.91 -26.10
N VAL A 421 -20.35 7.13 -25.65
CA VAL A 421 -19.02 7.72 -25.78
C VAL A 421 -17.97 7.01 -24.91
N PHE A 422 -18.38 6.44 -23.77
CA PHE A 422 -17.51 5.66 -22.89
C PHE A 422 -17.27 4.25 -23.45
N MET A 423 -18.31 3.56 -23.92
CA MET A 423 -18.22 2.21 -24.47
C MET A 423 -17.42 2.11 -25.78
N LYS A 424 -17.13 3.26 -26.43
CA LYS A 424 -16.26 3.38 -27.61
C LYS A 424 -14.79 3.63 -27.28
N ASP A 425 -14.42 3.79 -26.00
CA ASP A 425 -13.00 3.85 -25.60
C ASP A 425 -12.38 2.44 -25.62
N GLU A 426 -11.15 2.33 -26.12
CA GLU A 426 -10.45 1.04 -26.26
C GLU A 426 -10.12 0.38 -24.91
N ARG A 427 -10.03 1.18 -23.83
CA ARG A 427 -9.84 0.69 -22.45
C ARG A 427 -11.15 0.26 -21.79
N TYR A 428 -12.31 0.46 -22.42
CA TYR A 428 -13.57 0.10 -21.81
C TYR A 428 -13.68 -1.43 -21.66
N ILE A 429 -13.94 -1.91 -20.44
CA ILE A 429 -13.92 -3.34 -20.10
C ILE A 429 -15.00 -4.07 -20.90
N LYS A 430 -14.56 -5.14 -21.56
CA LYS A 430 -15.41 -6.02 -22.36
C LYS A 430 -15.44 -7.43 -21.75
N VAL A 431 -16.54 -8.13 -22.02
CA VAL A 431 -16.80 -9.52 -21.64
C VAL A 431 -17.39 -10.22 -22.86
N ASN A 432 -16.66 -11.19 -23.42
CA ASN A 432 -17.00 -11.84 -24.70
C ASN A 432 -17.20 -10.80 -25.82
N GLY A 433 -16.33 -9.78 -25.87
CA GLY A 433 -16.39 -8.67 -26.83
C GLY A 433 -17.39 -7.55 -26.51
N LYS A 434 -18.49 -7.85 -25.80
CA LYS A 434 -19.51 -6.86 -25.39
C LYS A 434 -18.98 -5.89 -24.32
N PRO A 435 -19.23 -4.57 -24.39
CA PRO A 435 -18.94 -3.64 -23.28
C PRO A 435 -19.71 -3.99 -22.00
N LEU A 436 -19.07 -3.86 -20.83
CA LEU A 436 -19.67 -4.14 -19.53
C LEU A 436 -20.37 -2.90 -18.93
N VAL A 437 -21.67 -2.99 -18.61
CA VAL A 437 -22.43 -1.90 -17.95
C VAL A 437 -23.12 -2.43 -16.70
N LEU A 438 -23.03 -1.71 -15.59
CA LEU A 438 -23.64 -2.07 -14.31
C LEU A 438 -24.79 -1.13 -13.93
N ILE A 439 -25.82 -1.68 -13.30
CA ILE A 439 -26.95 -0.94 -12.70
C ILE A 439 -26.98 -1.24 -11.20
N TYR A 440 -26.87 -0.22 -10.35
CA TYR A 440 -26.73 -0.41 -8.89
C TYR A 440 -28.01 -0.98 -8.24
N ARG A 441 -29.19 -0.54 -8.70
CA ARG A 441 -30.51 -0.95 -8.22
C ARG A 441 -31.46 -1.12 -9.40
N ALA A 442 -31.40 -2.27 -10.08
CA ALA A 442 -32.33 -2.58 -11.17
C ALA A 442 -33.79 -2.64 -10.70
N ASN A 443 -34.03 -3.03 -9.45
CA ASN A 443 -35.36 -3.28 -8.88
C ASN A 443 -36.21 -2.02 -8.57
N ILE A 444 -35.71 -0.81 -8.85
CA ILE A 444 -36.49 0.44 -8.73
C ILE A 444 -36.87 1.07 -10.08
N LEU A 445 -36.45 0.45 -11.20
CA LEU A 445 -36.78 0.92 -12.54
C LEU A 445 -38.17 0.45 -12.96
N PRO A 446 -39.05 1.34 -13.48
CA PRO A 446 -40.37 0.95 -13.96
C PRO A 446 -40.26 0.15 -15.27
N GLU A 447 -41.13 -0.85 -15.42
CA GLU A 447 -41.25 -1.69 -16.62
C GLU A 447 -39.88 -2.18 -17.12
N ILE A 448 -39.10 -2.76 -16.20
CA ILE A 448 -37.66 -3.05 -16.35
C ILE A 448 -37.32 -3.80 -17.64
N GLU A 449 -38.12 -4.78 -18.07
CA GLU A 449 -37.87 -5.56 -19.28
C GLU A 449 -37.92 -4.68 -20.54
N LYS A 450 -38.87 -3.72 -20.59
CA LYS A 450 -38.97 -2.73 -21.67
C LYS A 450 -37.86 -1.69 -21.59
N THR A 451 -37.43 -1.33 -20.38
CA THR A 451 -36.28 -0.43 -20.16
C THR A 451 -34.98 -1.08 -20.64
N VAL A 452 -34.77 -2.36 -20.39
CA VAL A 452 -33.62 -3.14 -20.91
C VAL A 452 -33.69 -3.31 -22.43
N GLU A 453 -34.87 -3.59 -22.99
CA GLU A 453 -35.08 -3.65 -24.45
C GLU A 453 -34.75 -2.30 -25.12
N LEU A 454 -35.26 -1.18 -24.56
CA LEU A 454 -34.96 0.18 -25.00
C LEU A 454 -33.44 0.44 -25.02
N TRP A 455 -32.72 0.10 -23.95
CA TRP A 455 -31.27 0.29 -23.87
C TRP A 455 -30.54 -0.50 -24.95
N ARG A 456 -30.83 -1.80 -25.11
CA ARG A 456 -30.20 -2.62 -26.16
C ARG A 456 -30.50 -2.08 -27.56
N ASN A 457 -31.70 -1.57 -27.82
CA ASN A 457 -32.05 -0.92 -29.09
C ASN A 457 -31.23 0.36 -29.33
N VAL A 458 -31.16 1.28 -28.35
CA VAL A 458 -30.34 2.50 -28.42
C VAL A 458 -28.87 2.19 -28.72
N TRP A 459 -28.31 1.17 -28.06
CA TRP A 459 -26.92 0.77 -28.25
C TRP A 459 -26.65 0.11 -29.61
N ARG A 460 -27.57 -0.70 -30.13
CA ARG A 460 -27.51 -1.24 -31.51
C ARG A 460 -27.55 -0.12 -32.55
N GLU A 461 -28.52 0.78 -32.46
CA GLU A 461 -28.71 1.91 -33.38
C GLU A 461 -27.48 2.84 -33.46
N ASN A 462 -26.68 2.89 -32.39
CA ASN A 462 -25.47 3.70 -32.29
C ASN A 462 -24.16 2.92 -32.49
N GLY A 463 -24.21 1.67 -32.96
CA GLY A 463 -23.04 0.88 -33.35
C GLY A 463 -22.22 0.31 -32.19
N ILE A 464 -22.88 -0.12 -31.12
CA ILE A 464 -22.28 -0.91 -30.02
C ILE A 464 -22.58 -2.42 -30.16
N GLU A 465 -23.53 -2.79 -31.01
CA GLU A 465 -24.09 -4.14 -31.21
C GLU A 465 -24.73 -4.75 -29.94
N GLU A 466 -23.96 -5.23 -28.97
CA GLU A 466 -24.48 -5.80 -27.73
C GLU A 466 -23.63 -5.44 -26.51
N VAL A 467 -24.34 -5.20 -25.40
CA VAL A 467 -23.76 -4.85 -24.09
C VAL A 467 -23.92 -6.03 -23.13
N TYR A 468 -22.91 -6.26 -22.29
CA TYR A 468 -22.97 -7.19 -21.18
C TYR A 468 -23.54 -6.43 -19.97
N LEU A 469 -24.84 -6.59 -19.74
CA LEU A 469 -25.57 -5.78 -18.77
C LEU A 469 -25.68 -6.52 -17.44
N CYS A 470 -25.16 -5.92 -16.36
CA CYS A 470 -25.15 -6.52 -15.03
C CYS A 470 -25.96 -5.70 -14.01
N GLY A 471 -26.60 -6.38 -13.06
CA GLY A 471 -27.26 -5.75 -11.92
C GLY A 471 -26.54 -6.08 -10.60
N CYS A 472 -26.34 -5.08 -9.74
CA CYS A 472 -25.81 -5.32 -8.39
C CYS A 472 -26.88 -6.00 -7.52
N LEU A 473 -26.50 -7.11 -6.88
CA LEU A 473 -27.34 -7.93 -6.02
C LEU A 473 -27.44 -7.29 -4.62
N SER A 474 -28.17 -6.18 -4.58
CA SER A 474 -28.45 -5.37 -3.40
C SER A 474 -29.91 -5.52 -2.97
N PHE A 475 -30.23 -5.15 -1.72
CA PHE A 475 -31.60 -5.10 -1.18
C PHE A 475 -32.48 -6.36 -1.34
N GLY A 476 -31.87 -7.55 -1.48
CA GLY A 476 -32.57 -8.83 -1.60
C GLY A 476 -32.88 -9.30 -3.03
N LEU A 477 -32.45 -8.54 -4.04
CA LEU A 477 -32.50 -8.93 -5.46
C LEU A 477 -31.62 -10.16 -5.74
N LYS A 478 -32.07 -11.07 -6.61
CA LYS A 478 -31.32 -12.28 -7.02
C LYS A 478 -30.88 -12.22 -8.47
N ALA A 479 -29.90 -13.07 -8.81
CA ALA A 479 -29.47 -13.28 -10.18
C ALA A 479 -30.58 -13.82 -11.10
N SER A 480 -31.48 -14.69 -10.58
CA SER A 480 -32.66 -15.18 -11.32
C SER A 480 -33.51 -14.03 -11.87
N ASP A 481 -33.81 -13.06 -11.01
CA ASP A 481 -34.76 -11.99 -11.27
C ASP A 481 -34.19 -11.06 -12.37
N LEU A 482 -32.89 -10.77 -12.30
CA LEU A 482 -32.15 -10.02 -13.32
C LEU A 482 -32.12 -10.74 -14.68
N LEU A 483 -31.89 -12.05 -14.71
CA LEU A 483 -31.86 -12.84 -15.93
C LEU A 483 -33.24 -12.91 -16.60
N GLU A 484 -34.33 -13.00 -15.82
CA GLU A 484 -35.71 -12.90 -16.33
C GLU A 484 -35.99 -11.52 -16.95
N TRP A 485 -35.38 -10.44 -16.42
CA TRP A 485 -35.47 -9.09 -16.98
C TRP A 485 -34.51 -8.79 -18.15
N GLY A 486 -33.75 -9.77 -18.63
CA GLY A 486 -32.88 -9.62 -19.81
C GLY A 486 -31.49 -9.03 -19.54
N PHE A 487 -31.02 -9.04 -18.29
CA PHE A 487 -29.61 -8.82 -17.95
C PHE A 487 -28.77 -10.05 -18.33
N ASP A 488 -27.45 -9.89 -18.45
CA ASP A 488 -26.51 -10.99 -18.73
C ASP A 488 -26.02 -11.67 -17.43
N ALA A 489 -25.92 -10.95 -16.30
CA ALA A 489 -25.53 -11.51 -14.99
C ALA A 489 -25.93 -10.62 -13.78
N GLY A 490 -25.93 -11.22 -12.59
CA GLY A 490 -25.86 -10.50 -11.30
C GLY A 490 -24.41 -10.24 -10.85
N ILE A 491 -24.22 -9.30 -9.93
CA ILE A 491 -22.94 -9.06 -9.23
C ILE A 491 -23.21 -8.98 -7.73
N GLN A 492 -22.59 -9.86 -6.95
CA GLN A 492 -22.66 -9.77 -5.48
C GLN A 492 -22.04 -8.44 -5.01
N PHE A 493 -22.76 -7.68 -4.19
CA PHE A 493 -22.34 -6.34 -3.75
C PHE A 493 -22.26 -6.24 -2.21
N PRO A 494 -21.25 -6.88 -1.57
CA PRO A 494 -21.07 -6.77 -0.11
C PRO A 494 -20.84 -5.31 0.30
N PRO A 495 -21.34 -4.87 1.48
CA PRO A 495 -21.92 -5.68 2.56
C PRO A 495 -23.37 -6.14 2.35
N HIS A 496 -24.04 -5.82 1.23
CA HIS A 496 -25.34 -6.43 0.95
C HIS A 496 -25.18 -7.94 0.66
N GLY A 497 -26.13 -8.75 1.13
CA GLY A 497 -26.10 -10.21 0.96
C GLY A 497 -25.16 -10.96 1.92
N VAL A 498 -24.35 -10.29 2.74
CA VAL A 498 -23.52 -10.98 3.75
C VAL A 498 -24.32 -11.31 5.00
N ASN A 499 -24.06 -12.48 5.60
CA ASN A 499 -24.75 -12.95 6.79
C ASN A 499 -23.79 -13.01 7.98
N SER A 500 -24.09 -12.25 9.03
CA SER A 500 -23.46 -12.34 10.36
C SER A 500 -24.43 -11.82 11.43
N LYS A 501 -24.31 -12.33 12.66
CA LYS A 501 -25.09 -11.85 13.82
C LYS A 501 -24.46 -10.59 14.40
N SER A 502 -25.29 -9.67 14.88
CA SER A 502 -24.80 -8.45 15.52
C SER A 502 -24.25 -8.72 16.93
N ILE A 503 -23.00 -8.34 17.18
CA ILE A 503 -22.35 -8.37 18.49
C ILE A 503 -22.93 -7.22 19.37
N PRO A 504 -23.39 -7.48 20.61
CA PRO A 504 -23.94 -6.44 21.48
C PRO A 504 -22.87 -5.41 21.90
N PRO A 505 -23.06 -4.08 21.72
CA PRO A 505 -22.06 -3.06 22.06
C PRO A 505 -21.60 -3.04 23.52
N ALA A 506 -22.38 -3.64 24.43
CA ALA A 506 -22.01 -3.81 25.84
C ALA A 506 -20.71 -4.62 26.03
N THR A 507 -20.37 -5.56 25.12
CA THR A 507 -19.14 -6.37 25.22
C THR A 507 -17.87 -5.54 25.01
N LEU A 508 -17.99 -4.41 24.30
CA LEU A 508 -16.88 -3.49 23.99
C LEU A 508 -16.89 -2.23 24.87
N LYS A 509 -17.61 -2.28 26.01
CA LYS A 509 -17.78 -1.15 26.94
C LYS A 509 -18.34 0.10 26.25
N ALA A 510 -19.25 -0.06 25.28
CA ALA A 510 -19.72 1.00 24.37
C ALA A 510 -21.18 1.44 24.62
N PRO A 511 -21.56 1.93 25.82
CA PRO A 511 -22.96 2.11 26.22
C PRO A 511 -23.72 3.18 25.42
N ASN A 512 -23.02 4.06 24.70
CA ASN A 512 -23.61 5.13 23.88
C ASN A 512 -23.71 4.78 22.39
N TYR A 513 -23.21 3.60 21.98
CA TYR A 513 -23.27 3.12 20.60
C TYR A 513 -24.65 2.53 20.28
N LYS A 514 -25.18 2.83 19.09
CA LYS A 514 -26.57 2.56 18.70
C LYS A 514 -26.72 1.78 17.40
N GLY A 515 -25.71 1.78 16.54
CA GLY A 515 -25.68 0.95 15.35
C GLY A 515 -25.26 -0.49 15.64
N TYR A 516 -25.18 -1.29 14.58
CA TYR A 516 -24.87 -2.72 14.65
C TYR A 516 -23.38 -3.00 14.39
N LEU A 517 -22.79 -3.83 15.23
CA LEU A 517 -21.44 -4.34 15.07
C LEU A 517 -21.51 -5.80 14.64
N TYR A 518 -20.72 -6.22 13.66
CA TYR A 518 -20.75 -7.59 13.13
C TYR A 518 -19.37 -8.24 13.16
N ASP A 519 -19.34 -9.56 13.09
CA ASP A 519 -18.09 -10.31 13.05
C ASP A 519 -17.64 -10.53 11.60
N PHE A 520 -16.55 -9.89 11.18
CA PHE A 520 -16.03 -10.09 9.82
C PHE A 520 -15.56 -11.53 9.57
N ARG A 521 -15.22 -12.27 10.63
CA ARG A 521 -14.77 -13.66 10.56
C ARG A 521 -15.95 -14.58 10.20
N GLU A 522 -17.11 -14.35 10.83
CA GLU A 522 -18.37 -15.03 10.50
C GLU A 522 -18.84 -14.67 9.08
N VAL A 523 -18.70 -13.40 8.67
CA VAL A 523 -18.99 -12.95 7.29
C VAL A 523 -18.17 -13.75 6.27
N VAL A 524 -16.85 -13.84 6.43
CA VAL A 524 -15.99 -14.58 5.49
C VAL A 524 -16.29 -16.08 5.55
N GLU A 525 -16.44 -16.68 6.73
CA GLU A 525 -16.76 -18.11 6.86
C GLU A 525 -18.08 -18.46 6.16
N ASN A 526 -19.11 -17.63 6.31
CA ASN A 526 -20.39 -17.81 5.63
C ASN A 526 -20.27 -17.61 4.10
N ALA A 527 -19.50 -16.61 3.63
CA ALA A 527 -19.24 -16.41 2.21
C ALA A 527 -18.47 -17.58 1.57
N LEU A 528 -17.54 -18.21 2.31
CA LEU A 528 -16.87 -19.44 1.90
C LEU A 528 -17.84 -20.63 1.83
N LYS A 529 -18.82 -20.73 2.74
CA LYS A 529 -19.87 -21.77 2.75
C LYS A 529 -20.95 -21.61 1.67
N LEU A 530 -21.10 -20.43 1.04
CA LEU A 530 -22.04 -20.23 -0.08
C LEU A 530 -21.75 -21.20 -1.24
N LYS A 531 -22.78 -21.56 -2.02
CA LYS A 531 -22.64 -22.39 -3.21
C LYS A 531 -21.72 -21.75 -4.26
N ILE A 532 -21.23 -22.56 -5.19
CA ILE A 532 -20.59 -22.09 -6.42
C ILE A 532 -21.71 -21.55 -7.34
N PRO A 533 -21.55 -20.36 -7.97
CA PRO A 533 -22.51 -19.83 -8.94
C PRO A 533 -22.78 -20.80 -10.10
N SER A 534 -23.95 -20.67 -10.73
CA SER A 534 -24.36 -21.53 -11.85
C SER A 534 -24.70 -20.72 -13.10
N ASN A 535 -24.91 -21.37 -14.24
CA ASN A 535 -25.40 -20.70 -15.45
C ASN A 535 -26.91 -20.38 -15.42
N GLN A 536 -27.66 -20.91 -14.45
CA GLN A 536 -29.08 -20.59 -14.25
C GLN A 536 -29.28 -19.46 -13.23
N GLU A 537 -28.29 -19.25 -12.36
CA GLU A 537 -28.19 -18.16 -11.39
C GLU A 537 -26.82 -17.50 -11.60
N LYS A 538 -26.59 -16.91 -12.78
CA LYS A 538 -25.29 -16.36 -13.16
C LYS A 538 -24.99 -15.11 -12.35
N GLU A 539 -24.01 -15.21 -11.45
CA GLU A 539 -23.55 -14.11 -10.62
C GLU A 539 -22.02 -14.07 -10.50
N PHE A 540 -21.44 -12.88 -10.65
CA PHE A 540 -20.05 -12.65 -10.34
C PHE A 540 -19.87 -12.38 -8.85
N LEU A 541 -18.86 -13.00 -8.25
CA LEU A 541 -18.61 -12.93 -6.81
C LEU A 541 -18.05 -11.57 -6.41
N GLY A 542 -18.38 -11.15 -5.19
CA GLY A 542 -18.01 -9.85 -4.62
C GLY A 542 -17.31 -10.00 -3.28
N VAL A 543 -16.30 -9.17 -3.02
CA VAL A 543 -15.56 -9.13 -1.75
C VAL A 543 -15.34 -7.69 -1.27
N ILE A 544 -15.12 -7.50 0.03
CA ILE A 544 -14.74 -6.23 0.67
C ILE A 544 -13.55 -6.43 1.61
N THR A 545 -12.79 -5.36 1.89
CA THR A 545 -11.64 -5.38 2.83
C THR A 545 -12.03 -5.20 4.29
N SER A 546 -13.11 -4.45 4.53
CA SER A 546 -13.78 -4.18 5.81
C SER A 546 -15.13 -3.49 5.49
N TRP A 547 -15.90 -3.08 6.50
CA TRP A 547 -16.97 -2.09 6.33
C TRP A 547 -17.23 -1.36 7.66
N ASP A 548 -17.35 -0.05 7.63
CA ASP A 548 -17.44 0.82 8.80
C ASP A 548 -17.88 2.24 8.39
N ASN A 549 -19.19 2.51 8.42
CA ASN A 549 -19.76 3.83 8.06
C ASN A 549 -19.93 4.77 9.26
N THR A 550 -19.19 4.54 10.36
CA THR A 550 -19.22 5.42 11.54
C THR A 550 -18.62 6.81 11.25
N ALA A 551 -17.77 6.96 10.23
CA ALA A 551 -17.33 8.27 9.75
C ALA A 551 -18.47 9.13 9.20
N ARG A 552 -19.51 8.50 8.62
CA ARG A 552 -20.74 9.16 8.13
C ARG A 552 -21.83 9.30 9.20
N LYS A 553 -21.96 8.31 10.09
CA LYS A 553 -23.14 8.15 10.98
C LYS A 553 -22.85 8.22 12.49
N GLY A 554 -21.58 8.39 12.89
CA GLY A 554 -21.16 8.41 14.29
C GLY A 554 -21.64 7.18 15.06
N ASN A 555 -22.19 7.39 16.27
CA ASN A 555 -22.74 6.33 17.12
C ASN A 555 -23.91 5.53 16.49
N ALA A 556 -24.50 5.99 15.38
CA ALA A 556 -25.53 5.28 14.63
C ALA A 556 -24.98 4.56 13.38
N GLY A 557 -23.66 4.54 13.18
CA GLY A 557 -23.01 3.77 12.12
C GLY A 557 -22.93 2.28 12.45
N ASN A 558 -22.79 1.47 11.40
CA ASN A 558 -22.53 0.04 11.52
C ASN A 558 -21.06 -0.24 11.17
N ALA A 559 -20.46 -1.26 11.80
CA ALA A 559 -19.06 -1.62 11.55
C ALA A 559 -18.78 -3.12 11.68
N PHE A 560 -17.81 -3.59 10.90
CA PHE A 560 -17.31 -4.97 10.88
C PHE A 560 -16.03 -5.08 11.71
N LEU A 561 -16.13 -5.80 12.83
CA LEU A 561 -15.03 -6.06 13.75
C LEU A 561 -14.12 -7.16 13.23
N TYR A 562 -12.85 -7.15 13.66
CA TYR A 562 -11.83 -8.16 13.31
C TYR A 562 -11.50 -8.26 11.80
N ALA A 563 -11.92 -7.27 11.00
CA ALA A 563 -11.47 -7.11 9.62
C ALA A 563 -9.97 -6.75 9.56
N ASN A 564 -9.23 -7.45 8.71
CA ASN A 564 -7.80 -7.30 8.48
C ASN A 564 -7.43 -7.85 7.07
N PRO A 565 -6.20 -7.64 6.58
CA PRO A 565 -5.76 -8.17 5.29
C PRO A 565 -5.84 -9.69 5.17
N GLU A 566 -5.67 -10.44 6.26
CA GLU A 566 -5.66 -11.91 6.26
C GLU A 566 -7.05 -12.51 6.01
N MET A 567 -8.10 -11.95 6.63
CA MET A 567 -9.49 -12.33 6.39
C MET A 567 -9.92 -11.99 4.96
N TYR A 568 -9.49 -10.83 4.46
CA TYR A 568 -9.72 -10.42 3.07
C TYR A 568 -9.00 -11.35 2.06
N GLU A 569 -7.74 -11.71 2.32
CA GLU A 569 -6.98 -12.68 1.50
C GLU A 569 -7.70 -14.02 1.42
N MET A 570 -8.23 -14.52 2.54
CA MET A 570 -8.99 -15.77 2.57
C MET A 570 -10.30 -15.67 1.77
N TRP A 571 -11.06 -14.58 1.92
CA TRP A 571 -12.31 -14.39 1.17
C TRP A 571 -12.03 -14.31 -0.34
N LEU A 572 -11.10 -13.46 -0.75
CA LEU A 572 -10.73 -13.31 -2.16
C LEU A 572 -10.18 -14.62 -2.74
N SER A 573 -9.34 -15.35 -2.02
CA SER A 573 -8.82 -16.65 -2.48
C SER A 573 -9.94 -17.67 -2.69
N GLY A 574 -10.91 -17.73 -1.77
CA GLY A 574 -12.09 -18.58 -1.92
C GLY A 574 -13.01 -18.16 -3.06
N ALA A 575 -13.15 -16.86 -3.30
CA ALA A 575 -13.89 -16.33 -4.45
C ALA A 575 -13.17 -16.68 -5.78
N ILE A 576 -11.84 -16.53 -5.84
CA ILE A 576 -11.01 -16.95 -6.98
C ILE A 576 -11.17 -18.44 -7.25
N GLU A 577 -11.17 -19.29 -6.21
CA GLU A 577 -11.37 -20.73 -6.37
C GLU A 577 -12.74 -21.06 -6.96
N LYS A 578 -13.82 -20.45 -6.44
CA LYS A 578 -15.19 -20.63 -6.94
C LYS A 578 -15.38 -20.10 -8.36
N THR A 579 -14.84 -18.92 -8.68
CA THR A 579 -14.90 -18.33 -10.02
C THR A 579 -14.20 -19.20 -11.06
N ASN A 580 -13.06 -19.83 -10.72
CA ASN A 580 -12.39 -20.79 -11.59
C ASN A 580 -13.14 -22.14 -11.75
N GLN A 581 -14.13 -22.44 -10.90
CA GLN A 581 -14.99 -23.62 -11.01
C GLN A 581 -16.30 -23.32 -11.74
N ALA A 582 -16.82 -22.08 -11.63
CA ALA A 582 -18.07 -21.66 -12.25
C ALA A 582 -17.91 -21.22 -13.71
N TYR A 583 -16.82 -20.48 -14.03
CA TYR A 583 -16.69 -19.73 -15.28
C TYR A 583 -15.36 -19.96 -15.98
N SER A 584 -15.33 -19.68 -17.29
CA SER A 584 -14.14 -19.76 -18.14
C SER A 584 -14.02 -18.51 -19.01
N GLY A 585 -12.78 -18.23 -19.46
CA GLY A 585 -12.47 -17.09 -20.31
C GLY A 585 -12.79 -15.74 -19.66
N ASP A 586 -13.31 -14.82 -20.48
CA ASP A 586 -13.67 -13.46 -20.09
C ASP A 586 -14.66 -13.36 -18.91
N GLU A 587 -15.49 -14.40 -18.67
CA GLU A 587 -16.49 -14.42 -17.59
C GLU A 587 -15.91 -14.71 -16.20
N LYS A 588 -14.60 -14.96 -16.07
CA LYS A 588 -13.92 -15.07 -14.77
C LYS A 588 -13.74 -13.70 -14.10
N LEU A 589 -14.84 -13.05 -13.72
CA LEU A 589 -14.84 -11.77 -13.01
C LEU A 589 -15.03 -11.95 -11.50
N ILE A 590 -14.36 -11.09 -10.73
CA ILE A 590 -14.65 -10.84 -9.30
C ILE A 590 -14.65 -9.33 -9.08
N PHE A 591 -15.62 -8.86 -8.31
CA PHE A 591 -15.74 -7.45 -7.96
C PHE A 591 -15.24 -7.19 -6.54
N ILE A 592 -14.57 -6.05 -6.35
CA ILE A 592 -14.11 -5.59 -5.03
C ILE A 592 -14.79 -4.26 -4.72
N ASN A 593 -15.57 -4.22 -3.66
CA ASN A 593 -16.10 -2.98 -3.10
C ASN A 593 -15.17 -2.55 -1.94
N ALA A 594 -14.39 -1.49 -2.03
CA ALA A 594 -14.06 -0.67 -3.19
C ALA A 594 -12.54 -0.46 -3.31
N TRP A 595 -12.11 0.28 -4.33
CA TRP A 595 -10.78 0.87 -4.38
C TRP A 595 -10.59 1.89 -3.24
N ASN A 596 -11.54 2.82 -3.09
CA ASN A 596 -11.38 4.04 -2.28
C ASN A 596 -12.62 4.51 -1.50
N GLU A 597 -13.52 3.64 -1.05
CA GLU A 597 -14.70 4.04 -0.25
C GLU A 597 -14.30 4.31 1.24
N TRP A 598 -13.44 5.31 1.44
CA TRP A 598 -12.79 5.63 2.72
C TRP A 598 -13.76 5.85 3.89
N ALA A 599 -14.87 6.56 3.64
CA ALA A 599 -15.84 6.91 4.68
C ALA A 599 -16.80 5.76 5.06
N GLU A 600 -16.74 4.62 4.35
CA GLU A 600 -17.32 3.35 4.79
C GLU A 600 -16.25 2.31 5.14
N GLY A 601 -14.99 2.75 5.30
CA GLY A 601 -13.88 1.90 5.71
C GLY A 601 -13.55 0.76 4.73
N THR A 602 -14.02 0.83 3.47
CA THR A 602 -13.97 -0.29 2.52
C THR A 602 -13.17 0.09 1.27
N TYR A 603 -11.86 0.02 1.42
CA TYR A 603 -10.87 0.48 0.43
C TYR A 603 -9.75 -0.55 0.27
N LEU A 604 -9.08 -0.49 -0.88
CA LEU A 604 -7.81 -1.16 -1.17
C LEU A 604 -6.61 -0.20 -1.03
N GLU A 605 -6.83 1.10 -1.08
CA GLU A 605 -5.77 2.11 -1.01
C GLU A 605 -4.97 2.04 0.31
N PRO A 606 -3.65 2.35 0.30
CA PRO A 606 -2.82 2.25 1.50
C PRO A 606 -3.26 3.17 2.62
N ASP A 607 -3.51 2.61 3.81
CA ASP A 607 -3.78 3.33 5.05
C ASP A 607 -2.59 3.31 6.03
N ARG A 608 -2.64 4.14 7.07
CA ARG A 608 -1.56 4.25 8.07
C ARG A 608 -1.39 3.06 9.01
N LYS A 609 -2.25 2.04 8.97
CA LYS A 609 -2.25 0.89 9.89
C LYS A 609 -1.79 -0.39 9.21
N TYR A 610 -2.21 -0.61 7.97
CA TYR A 610 -1.90 -1.80 7.18
C TYR A 610 -0.98 -1.48 5.99
N GLY A 611 -0.80 -0.21 5.64
CA GLY A 611 -0.02 0.20 4.47
C GLY A 611 -0.53 -0.53 3.23
N HIS A 612 0.39 -1.19 2.53
CA HIS A 612 0.08 -1.94 1.32
C HIS A 612 -0.55 -3.33 1.56
N GLU A 613 -0.78 -3.79 2.78
CA GLU A 613 -1.09 -5.22 2.98
C GLU A 613 -2.43 -5.71 2.42
N TYR A 614 -3.44 -4.85 2.24
CA TYR A 614 -4.65 -5.22 1.47
C TYR A 614 -4.34 -5.45 -0.02
N LEU A 615 -3.43 -4.67 -0.60
CA LEU A 615 -2.94 -4.87 -1.97
C LEU A 615 -2.02 -6.10 -2.05
N SER A 616 -1.12 -6.29 -1.08
CA SER A 616 -0.29 -7.49 -0.96
C SER A 616 -1.17 -8.76 -0.88
N ALA A 617 -2.22 -8.74 -0.06
CA ALA A 617 -3.22 -9.81 0.04
C ALA A 617 -3.93 -10.08 -1.31
N THR A 618 -4.28 -9.02 -2.06
CA THR A 618 -4.86 -9.14 -3.41
C THR A 618 -3.93 -9.90 -4.35
N SER A 619 -2.65 -9.52 -4.38
CA SER A 619 -1.63 -10.16 -5.20
C SER A 619 -1.31 -11.60 -4.75
N ARG A 620 -1.26 -11.85 -3.43
CA ARG A 620 -1.07 -13.21 -2.87
C ARG A 620 -2.22 -14.15 -3.26
N ALA A 621 -3.47 -13.71 -3.12
CA ALA A 621 -4.65 -14.46 -3.51
C ALA A 621 -4.67 -14.79 -5.02
N LEU A 622 -4.39 -13.80 -5.88
CA LEU A 622 -4.32 -14.00 -7.34
C LEU A 622 -3.27 -15.02 -7.78
N ASN A 623 -2.11 -15.03 -7.13
CA ASN A 623 -1.02 -15.94 -7.46
C ASN A 623 -1.13 -17.30 -6.73
N GLY A 624 -2.14 -17.50 -5.88
CA GLY A 624 -2.28 -18.69 -5.03
C GLY A 624 -1.20 -18.82 -3.94
N VAL A 625 -0.46 -17.73 -3.65
CA VAL A 625 0.68 -17.71 -2.72
C VAL A 625 0.18 -17.30 -1.34
N TYR A 626 -0.51 -18.21 -0.66
CA TYR A 626 -0.89 -18.05 0.75
C TYR A 626 0.34 -17.80 1.62
N SER A 627 0.33 -16.74 2.44
CA SER A 627 1.39 -16.53 3.41
C SER A 627 1.15 -17.35 4.69
N TRP A 628 2.23 -17.76 5.36
CA TRP A 628 2.11 -18.39 6.69
C TRP A 628 1.54 -17.42 7.73
N GLN A 629 1.73 -16.12 7.52
CA GLN A 629 1.13 -15.04 8.32
C GLN A 629 -0.38 -15.01 8.14
N THR A 630 -0.88 -15.18 6.91
CA THR A 630 -2.31 -15.36 6.61
C THR A 630 -2.86 -16.56 7.36
N ALA A 631 -2.21 -17.72 7.24
CA ALA A 631 -2.61 -18.93 7.96
C ALA A 631 -2.68 -18.70 9.48
N ILE A 632 -1.61 -18.18 10.09
CA ILE A 632 -1.54 -17.93 11.54
C ILE A 632 -2.53 -16.84 12.00
N GLY A 633 -2.75 -15.80 11.18
CA GLY A 633 -3.71 -14.72 11.46
C GLY A 633 -5.16 -15.19 11.45
N LEU A 634 -5.54 -16.02 10.48
CA LEU A 634 -6.84 -16.71 10.47
C LEU A 634 -7.05 -17.52 11.75
N LEU A 635 -6.02 -18.26 12.18
CA LEU A 635 -6.09 -19.17 13.31
C LEU A 635 -6.13 -18.46 14.67
N ARG A 636 -5.41 -17.34 14.81
CA ARG A 636 -5.43 -16.50 16.02
C ARG A 636 -6.73 -15.73 16.23
N HIS A 637 -7.56 -15.59 15.19
CA HIS A 637 -8.71 -14.71 15.24
C HIS A 637 -10.06 -15.43 15.28
N LEU A 638 -10.22 -16.68 14.86
CA LEU A 638 -11.54 -17.34 14.83
C LEU A 638 -12.14 -17.59 16.24
N PRO A 639 -13.47 -17.35 16.45
CA PRO A 639 -14.09 -17.47 17.78
C PRO A 639 -14.46 -18.92 18.16
N PHE A 640 -13.82 -19.42 19.22
CA PHE A 640 -13.96 -20.78 19.73
C PHE A 640 -15.19 -20.96 20.63
N GLU A 641 -16.37 -21.20 20.05
CA GLU A 641 -17.62 -21.41 20.81
C GLU A 641 -18.32 -22.75 20.57
N THR A 642 -18.07 -23.45 19.44
CA THR A 642 -18.76 -24.71 19.12
C THR A 642 -17.86 -25.77 18.49
N LYS A 643 -18.28 -27.04 18.64
CA LYS A 643 -17.68 -28.20 17.93
C LYS A 643 -17.77 -28.06 16.41
N GLU A 644 -18.79 -27.36 15.91
CA GLU A 644 -19.04 -27.14 14.48
C GLU A 644 -18.11 -26.07 13.90
N HIS A 645 -17.77 -25.03 14.68
CA HIS A 645 -16.67 -24.12 14.36
C HIS A 645 -15.35 -24.88 14.34
N LEU A 646 -15.08 -25.76 15.32
CA LEU A 646 -13.83 -26.53 15.39
C LEU A 646 -13.66 -27.50 14.20
N SER A 647 -14.75 -28.15 13.75
CA SER A 647 -14.74 -28.99 12.55
C SER A 647 -14.55 -28.17 11.26
N SER A 648 -15.12 -26.96 11.20
CA SER A 648 -14.94 -26.04 10.07
C SER A 648 -13.50 -25.51 10.02
N LEU A 649 -12.94 -25.15 11.18
CA LEU A 649 -11.55 -24.73 11.38
C LEU A 649 -10.57 -25.79 10.90
N LEU A 650 -10.74 -27.06 11.30
CA LEU A 650 -9.87 -28.16 10.87
C LEU A 650 -9.97 -28.42 9.36
N THR A 651 -11.15 -28.23 8.77
CA THR A 651 -11.34 -28.31 7.31
C THR A 651 -10.59 -27.19 6.59
N ILE A 652 -10.64 -25.96 7.11
CA ILE A 652 -9.92 -24.80 6.59
C ILE A 652 -8.40 -24.98 6.76
N LEU A 653 -7.93 -25.38 7.95
CA LEU A 653 -6.54 -25.72 8.26
C LEU A 653 -5.96 -26.71 7.26
N LYS A 654 -6.66 -27.82 7.06
CA LYS A 654 -6.28 -28.88 6.14
C LYS A 654 -6.14 -28.35 4.71
N LYS A 655 -7.12 -27.58 4.23
CA LYS A 655 -7.08 -26.98 2.88
C LYS A 655 -5.97 -25.93 2.74
N VAL A 656 -5.65 -25.18 3.79
CA VAL A 656 -4.51 -24.25 3.83
C VAL A 656 -3.18 -25.01 3.75
N VAL A 657 -3.02 -26.12 4.49
CA VAL A 657 -1.81 -26.96 4.43
C VAL A 657 -1.70 -27.69 3.08
N GLU A 658 -2.79 -28.18 2.50
CA GLU A 658 -2.84 -28.75 1.14
C GLU A 658 -2.47 -27.72 0.06
N ASN A 659 -2.93 -26.47 0.20
CA ASN A 659 -2.53 -25.36 -0.69
C ASN A 659 -1.06 -24.95 -0.49
N LEU A 660 -0.52 -25.03 0.73
CA LEU A 660 0.90 -24.81 1.01
C LEU A 660 1.77 -25.96 0.47
N GLU A 661 1.32 -27.22 0.53
CA GLU A 661 1.95 -28.35 -0.17
C GLU A 661 1.95 -28.12 -1.68
N LYS A 662 0.81 -27.75 -2.27
CA LYS A 662 0.70 -27.45 -3.70
C LYS A 662 1.64 -26.31 -4.12
N SER A 663 1.75 -25.26 -3.30
CA SER A 663 2.66 -24.13 -3.51
C SER A 663 4.13 -24.54 -3.37
N LEU A 664 4.46 -25.42 -2.42
CA LEU A 664 5.80 -25.95 -2.25
C LEU A 664 6.21 -26.86 -3.41
N ASN A 665 5.29 -27.72 -3.87
CA ASN A 665 5.50 -28.59 -5.02
C ASN A 665 5.68 -27.78 -6.32
N LEU A 666 4.89 -26.70 -6.52
CA LEU A 666 5.12 -25.76 -7.62
C LEU A 666 6.49 -25.06 -7.52
N MET A 667 6.92 -24.63 -6.32
CA MET A 667 8.27 -24.07 -6.10
C MET A 667 9.39 -25.11 -6.35
N ILE A 668 9.17 -26.38 -6.04
CA ILE A 668 10.12 -27.47 -6.31
C ILE A 668 10.19 -27.71 -7.83
N GLU A 669 9.06 -27.85 -8.52
CA GLU A 669 9.01 -28.05 -9.97
C GLU A 669 9.63 -26.87 -10.74
N GLN A 670 9.39 -25.63 -10.30
CA GLN A 670 10.04 -24.44 -10.83
C GLN A 670 11.56 -24.45 -10.57
N ALA A 671 12.01 -24.86 -9.39
CA ALA A 671 13.43 -24.96 -9.06
C ALA A 671 14.15 -26.07 -9.83
N GLU A 672 13.51 -27.21 -10.06
CA GLU A 672 14.08 -28.34 -10.81
C GLU A 672 14.11 -28.08 -12.33
N LYS A 673 13.24 -27.21 -12.85
CA LYS A 673 13.30 -26.70 -14.23
C LYS A 673 14.42 -25.67 -14.50
N ILE A 674 15.09 -25.14 -13.47
CA ILE A 674 16.08 -24.04 -13.59
C ILE A 674 17.49 -24.53 -13.97
N ASN A 675 17.63 -25.10 -15.17
CA ASN A 675 18.96 -25.32 -15.77
C ASN A 675 19.40 -24.06 -16.54
N ARG A 676 19.60 -22.94 -15.83
CA ARG A 676 19.87 -21.62 -16.43
C ARG A 676 21.27 -21.55 -17.03
N THR A 677 21.32 -21.38 -18.34
CA THR A 677 22.53 -20.91 -19.03
C THR A 677 22.48 -19.38 -19.11
N TYR A 678 23.63 -18.73 -19.01
CA TYR A 678 23.78 -17.29 -19.22
C TYR A 678 24.83 -17.04 -20.29
N LEU A 679 24.67 -15.94 -21.03
CA LEU A 679 25.73 -15.36 -21.85
C LEU A 679 26.44 -14.28 -21.04
N PHE A 680 27.75 -14.23 -21.16
CA PHE A 680 28.59 -13.22 -20.53
C PHE A 680 29.50 -12.59 -21.59
N ILE A 681 29.44 -11.28 -21.76
CA ILE A 681 30.28 -10.57 -22.72
C ILE A 681 31.67 -10.40 -22.11
N GLU A 682 32.63 -11.25 -22.51
CA GLU A 682 34.00 -11.20 -21.99
C GLU A 682 34.82 -10.08 -22.63
N ASP A 683 34.50 -9.64 -23.85
CA ASP A 683 35.18 -8.53 -24.52
C ASP A 683 34.33 -7.93 -25.65
N VAL A 684 34.52 -6.63 -25.92
CA VAL A 684 33.98 -5.95 -27.11
C VAL A 684 35.12 -5.16 -27.74
N LYS A 685 35.37 -5.38 -29.03
CA LYS A 685 36.45 -4.73 -29.79
C LYS A 685 35.91 -4.05 -31.02
N PHE A 686 36.08 -2.74 -31.08
CA PHE A 686 35.85 -1.95 -32.28
C PHE A 686 37.00 -2.22 -33.26
N LEU A 687 36.67 -2.44 -34.53
CA LEU A 687 37.66 -2.52 -35.61
C LEU A 687 37.55 -1.29 -36.51
N ASN A 688 38.63 -0.98 -37.22
CA ASN A 688 38.66 0.01 -38.30
C ASN A 688 38.24 1.45 -37.92
N TRP A 689 38.19 1.83 -36.63
CA TRP A 689 37.82 3.16 -36.13
C TRP A 689 38.58 4.29 -36.86
N HIS A 690 39.88 4.11 -37.12
CA HIS A 690 40.71 5.10 -37.81
C HIS A 690 40.42 5.24 -39.32
N GLU A 691 39.65 4.33 -39.93
CA GLU A 691 39.31 4.35 -41.36
C GLU A 691 37.80 4.50 -41.62
N ASN A 692 36.93 4.18 -40.66
CA ASN A 692 35.48 4.31 -40.79
C ASN A 692 34.89 4.73 -39.44
N PRO A 693 34.59 6.03 -39.23
CA PRO A 693 34.07 6.50 -37.95
C PRO A 693 32.75 5.79 -37.63
N THR A 694 32.71 5.15 -36.48
CA THR A 694 31.57 4.37 -36.01
C THR A 694 31.34 4.70 -34.55
N TYR A 695 30.09 4.99 -34.21
CA TYR A 695 29.63 5.27 -32.85
C TYR A 695 28.61 4.20 -32.49
N LEU A 696 28.77 3.51 -31.35
CA LEU A 696 27.83 2.49 -30.88
C LEU A 696 27.39 2.77 -29.43
N ASP A 697 26.07 2.79 -29.23
CA ASP A 697 25.40 2.74 -27.93
C ASP A 697 25.16 1.27 -27.56
N GLU A 698 25.97 0.75 -26.63
CA GLU A 698 25.96 -0.63 -26.10
C GLU A 698 26.32 -1.76 -27.12
N PRO A 699 26.92 -2.88 -26.66
CA PRO A 699 26.90 -3.46 -25.32
C PRO A 699 28.22 -3.34 -24.54
N THR A 700 28.13 -3.36 -23.21
CA THR A 700 29.28 -3.28 -22.30
C THR A 700 29.91 -4.64 -21.97
N LYS A 701 31.23 -4.65 -21.81
CA LYS A 701 32.00 -5.77 -21.25
C LYS A 701 31.52 -6.11 -19.83
N ASN A 702 31.54 -7.40 -19.50
CA ASN A 702 31.02 -8.01 -18.26
C ASN A 702 29.48 -8.04 -18.10
N SER A 703 28.69 -7.65 -19.10
CA SER A 703 27.23 -7.80 -19.05
C SER A 703 26.81 -9.29 -19.02
N LYS A 704 26.00 -9.67 -18.02
CA LYS A 704 25.39 -11.01 -17.87
C LYS A 704 23.98 -11.01 -18.47
N ILE A 705 23.78 -11.68 -19.60
CA ILE A 705 22.48 -11.80 -20.29
C ILE A 705 21.87 -13.18 -20.00
N SER A 706 20.58 -13.25 -19.67
CA SER A 706 19.83 -14.51 -19.52
C SER A 706 19.53 -15.15 -20.87
N THR A 707 19.20 -16.45 -20.90
CA THR A 707 18.70 -17.11 -22.14
C THR A 707 17.50 -16.41 -22.78
N SER A 708 16.68 -15.73 -21.98
CA SER A 708 15.50 -14.96 -22.39
C SER A 708 15.78 -13.50 -22.72
N GLY A 709 17.00 -13.01 -22.46
CA GLY A 709 17.40 -11.63 -22.67
C GLY A 709 17.78 -11.33 -24.12
N HIS A 710 18.07 -10.07 -24.37
CA HIS A 710 18.58 -9.58 -25.65
C HIS A 710 19.93 -8.90 -25.44
N ILE A 711 20.79 -8.94 -26.46
CA ILE A 711 21.93 -8.04 -26.59
C ILE A 711 21.45 -6.89 -27.46
N GLN A 712 21.21 -5.73 -26.86
CA GLN A 712 20.90 -4.51 -27.60
C GLN A 712 22.20 -3.90 -28.12
N MET A 713 22.13 -3.37 -29.34
CA MET A 713 23.18 -2.59 -29.99
C MET A 713 22.55 -1.47 -30.79
N SER A 714 23.08 -0.26 -30.67
CA SER A 714 22.55 0.92 -31.38
C SER A 714 23.72 1.74 -31.92
N GLY A 715 23.51 2.56 -32.96
CA GLY A 715 24.53 3.48 -33.43
C GLY A 715 24.56 3.75 -34.93
N TRP A 716 25.77 4.09 -35.41
CA TRP A 716 26.05 4.56 -36.76
C TRP A 716 27.40 4.02 -37.22
N SER A 717 27.51 3.64 -38.48
CA SER A 717 28.79 3.37 -39.15
C SER A 717 28.77 4.03 -40.52
N PHE A 718 29.88 4.62 -40.96
CA PHE A 718 29.99 5.19 -42.30
C PHE A 718 31.42 5.14 -42.82
N ASN A 719 31.56 5.03 -44.14
CA ASN A 719 32.87 5.08 -44.78
C ASN A 719 33.35 6.51 -45.02
N ASN A 720 34.62 6.64 -45.44
CA ASN A 720 35.30 7.89 -45.81
C ASN A 720 34.62 8.77 -46.90
N LYS A 721 33.39 8.45 -47.31
CA LYS A 721 32.58 9.20 -48.27
C LYS A 721 31.16 9.50 -47.77
N GLY A 722 30.86 9.28 -46.48
CA GLY A 722 29.59 9.65 -45.86
C GLY A 722 28.38 8.94 -46.45
N LYS A 723 28.51 7.65 -46.78
CA LYS A 723 27.42 6.86 -47.37
C LYS A 723 26.52 6.20 -46.33
N GLU A 724 25.24 6.13 -46.68
CA GLU A 724 24.12 5.48 -46.00
C GLU A 724 24.33 3.96 -45.79
N VAL A 725 24.01 3.45 -44.59
CA VAL A 725 24.01 2.01 -44.26
C VAL A 725 22.60 1.46 -44.47
N ILE A 726 22.48 0.35 -45.18
CA ILE A 726 21.19 -0.25 -45.58
C ILE A 726 20.87 -1.55 -44.85
N SER A 727 21.86 -2.28 -44.34
CA SER A 727 21.64 -3.42 -43.45
C SER A 727 22.84 -3.71 -42.54
N LEU A 728 22.57 -4.40 -41.44
CA LEU A 728 23.57 -5.07 -40.60
C LEU A 728 23.49 -6.58 -40.82
N GLN A 729 24.65 -7.24 -40.85
CA GLN A 729 24.77 -8.68 -40.75
C GLN A 729 25.56 -9.08 -39.51
N ILE A 730 25.09 -10.11 -38.84
CA ILE A 730 25.70 -10.69 -37.64
C ILE A 730 26.13 -12.11 -38.02
N VAL A 731 27.40 -12.46 -37.81
CA VAL A 731 27.99 -13.71 -38.32
C VAL A 731 28.75 -14.45 -37.21
N ASP A 732 28.66 -15.77 -37.16
CA ASP A 732 29.53 -16.67 -36.37
C ASP A 732 30.20 -17.67 -37.30
N GLN A 733 31.54 -17.66 -37.39
CA GLN A 733 32.32 -18.67 -38.13
C GLN A 733 31.79 -18.97 -39.56
N ASN A 734 31.46 -17.90 -40.30
CA ASN A 734 30.87 -17.91 -41.65
C ASN A 734 29.37 -18.30 -41.74
N TYR A 735 28.68 -18.51 -40.62
CA TYR A 735 27.22 -18.64 -40.58
C TYR A 735 26.58 -17.28 -40.31
N LEU A 736 25.71 -16.83 -41.22
CA LEU A 736 24.84 -15.70 -40.99
C LEU A 736 23.85 -16.03 -39.86
N ILE A 737 23.96 -15.32 -38.73
CA ILE A 737 23.02 -15.41 -37.61
C ILE A 737 21.76 -14.61 -37.93
N GLU A 738 21.94 -13.40 -38.47
CA GLU A 738 20.87 -12.46 -38.81
C GLU A 738 21.36 -11.48 -39.90
N ASN A 739 20.44 -11.05 -40.79
CA ASN A 739 20.62 -9.91 -41.69
C ASN A 739 19.38 -9.00 -41.57
N THR A 740 19.56 -7.76 -41.11
CA THR A 740 18.45 -6.84 -40.81
C THR A 740 18.61 -5.54 -41.58
N ALA A 741 17.59 -5.16 -42.35
CA ALA A 741 17.52 -3.86 -43.02
C ALA A 741 17.39 -2.72 -42.00
N ILE A 742 17.98 -1.56 -42.32
CA ILE A 742 18.08 -0.41 -41.42
C ILE A 742 17.36 0.79 -42.03
N ASP A 743 16.45 1.40 -41.25
CA ASP A 743 15.64 2.55 -41.66
C ASP A 743 15.18 3.38 -40.44
N ILE A 744 16.07 3.59 -39.45
CA ILE A 744 15.76 4.31 -38.20
C ILE A 744 16.51 5.65 -38.19
N GLU A 745 15.77 6.76 -38.25
CA GLU A 745 16.34 8.09 -37.94
C GLU A 745 16.62 8.21 -36.43
N ARG A 746 17.76 8.78 -36.03
CA ARG A 746 18.18 9.01 -34.62
C ARG A 746 18.49 10.50 -34.40
N PRO A 747 17.46 11.38 -34.26
CA PRO A 747 17.66 12.84 -34.23
C PRO A 747 18.55 13.34 -33.09
N ASP A 748 18.52 12.64 -31.96
CA ASP A 748 19.29 12.89 -30.74
C ASP A 748 20.82 12.92 -30.95
N VAL A 749 21.30 12.31 -32.02
CA VAL A 749 22.74 12.28 -32.36
C VAL A 749 23.15 13.47 -33.23
N TYR A 750 22.23 14.08 -34.00
CA TYR A 750 22.55 15.23 -34.88
C TYR A 750 22.94 16.49 -34.11
N ASP A 751 22.36 16.70 -32.92
CA ASP A 751 22.66 17.86 -32.07
C ASP A 751 24.04 17.75 -31.40
N ASN A 752 24.55 16.52 -31.26
CA ASN A 752 25.84 16.22 -30.64
C ASN A 752 27.00 16.09 -31.66
N PHE A 753 26.71 15.67 -32.90
CA PHE A 753 27.71 15.45 -33.96
C PHE A 753 27.25 16.09 -35.28
N GLN A 754 27.70 17.31 -35.56
CA GLN A 754 27.22 18.09 -36.72
C GLN A 754 27.61 17.48 -38.07
N GLU A 755 28.68 16.68 -38.11
CA GLU A 755 29.11 15.92 -39.29
C GLU A 755 28.05 14.89 -39.71
N CYS A 756 27.34 14.30 -38.75
CA CYS A 756 26.28 13.30 -38.98
C CYS A 756 24.99 13.91 -39.54
N LYS A 757 24.84 15.24 -39.57
CA LYS A 757 23.62 15.96 -40.00
C LYS A 757 23.22 15.74 -41.47
N TYR A 758 24.08 15.11 -42.27
CA TYR A 758 23.82 14.72 -43.66
C TYR A 758 23.48 13.22 -43.82
N LEU A 759 23.57 12.42 -42.76
CA LEU A 759 23.26 10.99 -42.74
C LEU A 759 21.86 10.78 -42.17
N LYS A 760 20.98 10.07 -42.88
CA LYS A 760 19.60 9.83 -42.41
C LYS A 760 19.43 8.57 -41.54
N THR A 761 20.31 7.58 -41.73
CA THR A 761 20.12 6.22 -41.22
C THR A 761 21.07 5.91 -40.05
N GLY A 762 20.53 5.83 -38.84
CA GLY A 762 21.15 5.11 -37.72
C GLY A 762 20.50 3.73 -37.55
N PHE A 763 20.99 2.93 -36.60
CA PHE A 763 20.38 1.64 -36.26
C PHE A 763 20.18 1.44 -34.76
N THR A 764 19.18 0.64 -34.43
CA THR A 764 19.01 -0.01 -33.12
C THR A 764 18.53 -1.43 -33.37
N TYR A 765 19.24 -2.42 -32.83
CA TYR A 765 18.93 -3.85 -33.01
C TYR A 765 19.03 -4.62 -31.69
N GLN A 766 18.32 -5.74 -31.58
CA GLN A 766 18.30 -6.59 -30.39
C GLN A 766 18.45 -8.08 -30.75
N ILE A 767 19.64 -8.64 -30.52
CA ILE A 767 19.91 -10.07 -30.74
C ILE A 767 19.33 -10.88 -29.57
N LYS A 768 18.46 -11.86 -29.84
CA LYS A 768 17.95 -12.77 -28.81
C LYS A 768 19.06 -13.72 -28.32
N ALA A 769 19.33 -13.72 -27.02
CA ALA A 769 20.39 -14.55 -26.43
C ALA A 769 20.23 -16.04 -26.75
N LYS A 770 18.99 -16.56 -26.80
CA LYS A 770 18.69 -17.96 -27.18
C LYS A 770 19.23 -18.36 -28.56
N ASP A 771 19.33 -17.42 -29.51
CA ASP A 771 19.70 -17.72 -30.88
C ASP A 771 21.22 -17.75 -31.08
N LEU A 772 21.94 -17.04 -30.19
CA LEU A 772 23.39 -17.16 -30.00
C LEU A 772 23.78 -18.44 -29.22
N LEU A 773 22.91 -18.91 -28.31
CA LEU A 773 23.12 -20.07 -27.42
C LEU A 773 23.12 -21.46 -28.11
N ARG A 774 23.18 -21.53 -29.44
CA ARG A 774 23.07 -22.79 -30.20
C ARG A 774 24.31 -23.70 -30.12
N LYS A 775 25.44 -23.21 -29.60
CA LYS A 775 26.69 -23.97 -29.36
C LYS A 775 27.20 -23.66 -27.93
N LYS A 776 27.85 -24.63 -27.26
CA LYS A 776 28.04 -24.63 -25.79
C LYS A 776 29.32 -23.98 -25.24
N GLU A 777 30.09 -23.25 -26.05
CA GLU A 777 31.42 -22.75 -25.66
C GLU A 777 31.50 -21.21 -25.73
N SER A 778 32.71 -20.64 -25.73
CA SER A 778 32.93 -19.22 -26.05
C SER A 778 33.09 -19.02 -27.56
N TYR A 779 32.56 -17.93 -28.10
CA TYR A 779 32.59 -17.61 -29.53
C TYR A 779 32.75 -16.10 -29.77
N TYR A 780 33.20 -15.76 -30.98
CA TYR A 780 33.41 -14.39 -31.45
C TYR A 780 32.36 -14.07 -32.52
N ILE A 781 31.63 -12.98 -32.32
CA ILE A 781 30.64 -12.47 -33.27
C ILE A 781 31.20 -11.21 -33.93
N PRO A 782 31.72 -11.28 -35.17
CA PRO A 782 31.89 -10.13 -36.04
C PRO A 782 30.53 -9.61 -36.54
N ILE A 783 30.40 -8.28 -36.58
CA ILE A 783 29.20 -7.56 -37.02
C ILE A 783 29.57 -6.60 -38.14
N TYR A 784 28.83 -6.69 -39.25
CA TYR A 784 29.15 -6.07 -40.54
C TYR A 784 28.07 -5.10 -40.99
N ALA A 785 28.44 -3.85 -41.29
CA ALA A 785 27.56 -2.87 -41.91
C ALA A 785 27.68 -2.91 -43.45
N PHE A 786 26.54 -2.94 -44.13
CA PHE A 786 26.45 -2.92 -45.59
C PHE A 786 26.01 -1.53 -46.07
N ILE A 787 26.78 -0.96 -46.99
CA ILE A 787 26.65 0.43 -47.43
C ILE A 787 26.01 0.52 -48.82
N LYS A 788 25.11 1.50 -49.00
CA LYS A 788 24.40 1.76 -50.25
C LYS A 788 25.38 2.00 -51.41
N ASN A 789 25.24 1.22 -52.48
CA ASN A 789 26.13 1.25 -53.65
C ASN A 789 27.61 0.99 -53.29
N HIS A 790 27.88 -0.01 -52.45
CA HIS A 790 29.21 -0.57 -52.20
C HIS A 790 29.10 -2.09 -52.07
N ASP A 791 29.97 -2.85 -52.74
CA ASP A 791 29.84 -4.31 -52.81
C ASP A 791 30.48 -5.02 -51.60
N ASP A 792 31.58 -4.46 -51.06
CA ASP A 792 32.23 -4.98 -49.85
C ASP A 792 31.59 -4.44 -48.56
N PRO A 793 31.31 -5.28 -47.55
CA PRO A 793 30.87 -4.84 -46.23
C PRO A 793 32.03 -4.34 -45.36
N ILE A 794 31.69 -3.59 -44.31
CA ILE A 794 32.65 -3.09 -43.30
C ILE A 794 32.43 -3.84 -42.00
N GLU A 795 33.49 -4.46 -41.47
CA GLU A 795 33.48 -5.05 -40.12
C GLU A 795 33.60 -3.93 -39.07
N VAL A 796 32.64 -3.89 -38.15
CA VAL A 796 32.39 -2.76 -37.24
C VAL A 796 32.81 -3.07 -35.82
N VAL A 797 32.31 -4.20 -35.28
CA VAL A 797 32.57 -4.65 -33.91
C VAL A 797 32.71 -6.17 -33.86
N ASN A 798 33.59 -6.63 -32.98
CA ASN A 798 33.66 -8.01 -32.52
C ASN A 798 33.21 -8.11 -31.07
N ILE A 799 32.28 -9.02 -30.79
CA ILE A 799 31.84 -9.36 -29.43
C ILE A 799 32.33 -10.75 -29.07
N CYS A 800 33.11 -10.88 -28.01
CA CYS A 800 33.48 -12.16 -27.42
C CYS A 800 32.47 -12.54 -26.34
N ILE A 801 31.75 -13.64 -26.56
CA ILE A 801 30.70 -14.12 -25.66
C ILE A 801 31.07 -15.49 -25.09
N LYS A 802 30.86 -15.66 -23.79
CA LYS A 802 31.04 -16.91 -23.06
C LYS A 802 29.73 -17.49 -22.58
N THR A 803 29.53 -18.76 -22.88
CA THR A 803 28.39 -19.55 -22.38
C THR A 803 28.69 -20.08 -20.98
N ILE A 804 27.99 -19.56 -19.95
CA ILE A 804 28.10 -20.04 -18.57
C ILE A 804 26.88 -20.92 -18.26
N GLN A 805 27.08 -22.25 -18.20
CA GLN A 805 26.05 -23.20 -17.75
C GLN A 805 26.04 -23.26 -16.21
N GLU A 806 25.22 -22.42 -15.59
CA GLU A 806 25.07 -22.38 -14.13
C GLU A 806 24.08 -23.49 -13.68
N GLN A 807 24.58 -24.73 -13.57
CA GLN A 807 23.83 -25.82 -12.93
C GLN A 807 23.49 -25.41 -11.49
N SER A 808 22.24 -25.05 -11.23
CA SER A 808 21.75 -24.86 -9.87
C SER A 808 21.64 -26.21 -9.18
N LYS A 809 22.76 -26.70 -8.64
CA LYS A 809 22.76 -27.79 -7.66
C LYS A 809 21.71 -27.45 -6.60
N ILE A 810 20.70 -28.31 -6.42
CA ILE A 810 19.64 -28.15 -5.41
C ILE A 810 20.32 -27.81 -4.09
N THR A 811 20.21 -26.55 -3.69
CA THR A 811 21.09 -25.99 -2.65
C THR A 811 20.84 -26.69 -1.32
N GLY A 812 21.82 -26.68 -0.42
CA GLY A 812 21.62 -27.18 0.95
C GLY A 812 20.39 -26.56 1.62
N LYS A 813 20.06 -25.29 1.26
CA LYS A 813 18.84 -24.57 1.66
C LYS A 813 17.55 -25.24 1.15
N LEU A 814 17.47 -25.59 -0.14
CA LEU A 814 16.27 -26.23 -0.71
C LEU A 814 16.15 -27.70 -0.28
N LYS A 815 17.26 -28.44 -0.17
CA LYS A 815 17.27 -29.77 0.46
C LYS A 815 16.85 -29.72 1.93
N ALA A 816 17.22 -28.66 2.67
CA ALA A 816 16.74 -28.45 4.02
C ALA A 816 15.24 -28.16 4.05
N LYS A 817 14.69 -27.32 3.15
CA LYS A 817 13.23 -27.12 3.05
C LYS A 817 12.46 -28.41 2.73
N ILE A 818 12.93 -29.22 1.78
CA ILE A 818 12.30 -30.50 1.42
C ILE A 818 12.39 -31.50 2.58
N LYS A 819 13.55 -31.61 3.24
CA LYS A 819 13.73 -32.47 4.42
C LYS A 819 12.89 -32.00 5.61
N TRP A 820 12.81 -30.69 5.83
CA TRP A 820 11.96 -30.08 6.84
C TRP A 820 10.48 -30.39 6.57
N TYR A 821 10.02 -30.23 5.32
CA TYR A 821 8.66 -30.57 4.92
C TYR A 821 8.32 -32.05 5.24
N HIS A 822 9.16 -32.99 4.81
CA HIS A 822 8.97 -34.41 5.13
C HIS A 822 9.02 -34.72 6.63
N ASN A 823 9.81 -33.98 7.42
CA ASN A 823 9.86 -34.12 8.88
C ASN A 823 8.58 -33.60 9.59
N HIS A 824 7.84 -32.66 9.00
CA HIS A 824 6.67 -32.02 9.61
C HIS A 824 5.33 -32.44 8.97
N LYS A 825 5.34 -33.41 8.04
CA LYS A 825 4.14 -34.07 7.51
C LYS A 825 3.26 -34.65 8.63
N SER A 826 3.88 -35.04 9.76
CA SER A 826 3.22 -35.42 11.00
C SER A 826 2.19 -34.40 11.52
N ILE A 827 2.35 -33.11 11.23
CA ILE A 827 1.38 -32.07 11.64
C ILE A 827 0.09 -32.18 10.81
N LEU A 828 0.17 -32.48 9.51
CA LEU A 828 -1.01 -32.75 8.68
C LEU A 828 -1.71 -34.05 9.11
N GLU A 829 -0.92 -35.05 9.53
CA GLU A 829 -1.42 -36.32 10.09
C GLU A 829 -2.09 -36.11 11.47
N GLN A 830 -1.56 -35.21 12.31
CA GLN A 830 -2.18 -34.77 13.58
C GLN A 830 -3.48 -33.98 13.36
N ILE A 831 -3.49 -33.00 12.45
CA ILE A 831 -4.72 -32.25 12.06
C ILE A 831 -5.80 -33.22 11.55
N THR A 832 -5.41 -34.22 10.76
CA THR A 832 -6.34 -35.27 10.27
C THR A 832 -6.81 -36.20 11.40
N ALA A 833 -5.96 -36.51 12.39
CA ALA A 833 -6.35 -37.28 13.56
C ALA A 833 -7.34 -36.52 14.45
N LEU A 834 -7.11 -35.22 14.68
CA LEU A 834 -8.05 -34.31 15.36
C LEU A 834 -9.41 -34.25 14.63
N GLU A 835 -9.39 -34.10 13.31
CA GLU A 835 -10.59 -34.11 12.46
C GLU A 835 -11.41 -35.41 12.62
N ASN A 836 -10.74 -36.56 12.71
CA ASN A 836 -11.40 -37.86 12.90
C ASN A 836 -11.90 -38.05 14.35
N ASN A 837 -11.08 -37.73 15.35
CA ASN A 837 -11.45 -37.79 16.77
C ASN A 837 -12.70 -36.95 17.07
N LEU A 838 -12.87 -35.81 16.40
CA LEU A 838 -14.06 -34.97 16.51
C LEU A 838 -15.29 -35.56 15.79
N LYS A 839 -15.12 -36.29 14.69
CA LYS A 839 -16.23 -36.99 14.02
C LYS A 839 -16.72 -38.19 14.83
N GLU A 840 -15.82 -38.91 15.51
CA GLU A 840 -16.17 -40.11 16.28
C GLU A 840 -16.80 -39.80 17.65
N ASN A 841 -16.36 -38.75 18.35
CA ASN A 841 -16.87 -38.42 19.69
C ASN A 841 -18.24 -37.74 19.66
N SER A 842 -19.31 -38.52 19.81
CA SER A 842 -20.72 -38.06 19.82
C SER A 842 -21.26 -37.61 21.20
N CYS A 843 -20.43 -37.57 22.25
CA CYS A 843 -20.89 -37.32 23.62
C CYS A 843 -20.80 -35.83 24.04
N HIS A 844 -21.81 -35.36 24.80
CA HIS A 844 -21.94 -33.98 25.29
C HIS A 844 -21.08 -33.63 26.53
N THR A 845 -19.82 -34.07 26.58
CA THR A 845 -18.78 -33.50 27.46
C THR A 845 -17.41 -33.79 26.86
N ILE A 846 -16.93 -32.91 25.99
CA ILE A 846 -15.50 -32.78 25.69
C ILE A 846 -15.08 -31.50 26.40
N ASP A 847 -14.07 -31.55 27.25
CA ASP A 847 -13.49 -30.32 27.80
C ASP A 847 -12.77 -29.63 26.63
N SER A 848 -13.33 -28.53 26.17
CA SER A 848 -12.82 -27.81 24.99
C SER A 848 -11.40 -27.31 25.22
N LYS A 849 -10.95 -27.22 26.47
CA LYS A 849 -9.64 -26.71 26.80
C LYS A 849 -8.51 -27.60 26.30
N ASP A 850 -8.51 -28.91 26.54
CA ASP A 850 -7.40 -29.77 26.12
C ASP A 850 -7.19 -29.76 24.59
N GLN A 851 -8.28 -29.64 23.82
CA GLN A 851 -8.21 -29.52 22.35
C GLN A 851 -7.82 -28.11 21.88
N ILE A 852 -8.19 -27.06 22.62
CA ILE A 852 -7.70 -25.70 22.37
C ILE A 852 -6.21 -25.62 22.73
N ASP A 853 -5.76 -26.23 23.84
CA ASP A 853 -4.36 -26.28 24.26
C ASP A 853 -3.51 -27.12 23.27
N GLU A 854 -4.03 -28.21 22.69
CA GLU A 854 -3.37 -28.98 21.63
C GLU A 854 -3.31 -28.20 20.29
N ILE A 855 -4.40 -27.50 19.93
CA ILE A 855 -4.40 -26.61 18.76
C ILE A 855 -3.44 -25.43 19.00
N GLU A 856 -3.47 -24.77 20.15
CA GLU A 856 -2.53 -23.70 20.52
C GLU A 856 -1.09 -24.22 20.56
N TYR A 857 -0.84 -25.46 21.00
CA TYR A 857 0.48 -26.07 20.89
C TYR A 857 0.93 -26.20 19.42
N ILE A 858 0.06 -26.74 18.54
CA ILE A 858 0.32 -26.81 17.09
C ILE A 858 0.53 -25.40 16.50
N LEU A 859 -0.29 -24.41 16.86
CA LEU A 859 -0.20 -23.03 16.39
C LEU A 859 1.05 -22.30 16.89
N ASN A 860 1.44 -22.50 18.15
CA ASN A 860 2.64 -21.93 18.72
C ASN A 860 3.89 -22.59 18.14
N HIS A 861 3.85 -23.89 17.87
CA HIS A 861 4.91 -24.60 17.15
C HIS A 861 5.01 -24.13 15.68
N MET A 862 3.89 -23.98 14.97
CA MET A 862 3.85 -23.37 13.63
C MET A 862 4.32 -21.91 13.65
N SER A 863 4.01 -21.15 14.70
CA SER A 863 4.45 -19.77 14.89
C SER A 863 5.96 -19.69 15.16
N SER A 864 6.53 -20.54 16.02
CA SER A 864 7.98 -20.61 16.24
C SER A 864 8.68 -21.05 14.97
N LEU A 865 8.15 -22.05 14.26
CA LEU A 865 8.65 -22.49 12.96
C LEU A 865 8.55 -21.37 11.88
N SER A 866 7.57 -20.46 11.99
CA SER A 866 7.50 -19.28 11.11
C SER A 866 8.55 -18.21 11.45
N ILE A 867 8.93 -18.11 12.74
CA ILE A 867 10.02 -17.25 13.20
C ILE A 867 11.37 -17.87 12.78
N ASP A 868 11.58 -19.16 13.00
CA ASP A 868 12.73 -19.92 12.51
C ASP A 868 12.86 -19.78 10.98
N LEU A 869 11.75 -19.81 10.23
CA LEU A 869 11.74 -19.60 8.78
C LEU A 869 12.06 -18.14 8.42
N LYS A 870 11.57 -17.15 9.18
CA LYS A 870 11.88 -15.72 8.98
C LYS A 870 13.35 -15.42 9.30
N GLU A 871 13.88 -15.93 10.40
CA GLU A 871 15.31 -15.86 10.74
C GLU A 871 16.18 -16.66 9.78
N PHE A 872 15.72 -17.81 9.28
CA PHE A 872 16.41 -18.55 8.22
C PHE A 872 16.39 -17.82 6.86
N ILE A 873 15.43 -16.93 6.61
CA ILE A 873 15.43 -16.04 5.44
C ILE A 873 16.37 -14.84 5.68
N LEU A 874 16.31 -14.22 6.86
CA LEU A 874 17.12 -13.05 7.23
C LEU A 874 18.62 -13.38 7.37
N SER A 875 18.97 -14.51 8.01
CA SER A 875 20.34 -15.03 8.14
C SER A 875 20.97 -15.51 6.82
N LYS A 876 20.31 -15.25 5.68
CA LYS A 876 20.82 -15.46 4.31
C LYS A 876 20.97 -14.16 3.52
N LYS A 877 20.86 -12.99 4.17
CA LYS A 877 21.38 -11.68 3.69
C LYS A 877 22.82 -11.40 4.19
N LYS A 878 23.64 -12.45 4.26
CA LYS A 878 25.11 -12.46 4.34
C LYS A 878 25.62 -13.60 3.46
#